data_AF-A0A1N7GUA6-F1
#
_entry.id   AF-A0A1N7GUA6-F1
#
_cell.length_a   1.000
_cell.length_b   1.000
_cell.length_c   1.000
_cell.angle_alpha   90.00
_cell.angle_beta   90.00
_cell.angle_gamma   90.00
#
_symmetry.space_group_name_H-M   'P 1'
#
loop_
_entity.id
_entity.type
_entity.pdbx_description
1 polymer ?
#
loop_
_entity_poly.entity_id
_entity_poly.type
_entity_poly.pdbx_seq_one_letter_code
_entity_poly.pdbx_strand_id
1 'polypeptide(L)'
;MGKGIDRLVDKQTGQHVSPGESFQEIFLSKYPTSQWPSFIDEIAIDLSADIRIGDTELSQYNFPREAGPFYRQGMIAAAGSNGDIESVLDKTVDAADLGTIVYQLNQLSYQIEQSDTGLENVQHAIEAVIEKLLTKETGVDLSSQHHRDTGTIADIVMDLFSHNEVARHAETLVDEFEDSLGQGLLARLDEPQMMMPLWDHQLDALQAWRDADYRGYADMATATGKTVLGLAAIALRYGSLHPYDDLSGRTGSRSHDRILIVAHSDLILEQWRREFDSHLNIPEERTQGSDTIDLSWGEIHFRTPQSLINQSHYPYDLVVLDEAHHYATGRGWGDLLDHFDENIIALSGSVDDRGSDSDVLQDRLENKVGRRIKRYDIESAQEDGIIPAFDWEVRYAQFEHDEDFVTLSQSVDEHFDAFKKQVAANEIDTERRLQTFDDVRTFSHTTAGKELKRSDEDFRAFSTALFSRRMKRWNLSPQFDVMVEVVADHTNDHVVVLVDSNAQVEALTDRLRDELSITTVQAATSDQPRATLRDRLDEFNDAESGGVVVGTGDLLGEGVDIPQANVAVNMATGGVNAQLVQRIGRVLRNPMGDKHAHFYNVLGVPDANAAIPSQDGRRLIEHAGEFCALGARFNNLPGFATASDLDNGVLSELLAAGADSINELQKNGVYDLPDDRAEAEHLQGLLDTVWEVNSNEIQTVLGEWSEYTWYESAQSKQGPVSDKPTKTTEVTVTAPDDRVLVDAALSVSTESDADVTVADTDEQPWCVTAPHGTVLAITATHPDFASENQRFTVGKTETSPELILTPRATPDGVTIVAANHDDRDRCVLNVVDGDASPVGGAAISVTSTETAGFFRTQSDGRVTISRAQFDDPVRIAVRHVDVGIRVANLALPTHSDLQITLPDERYKSRDHRDHISNKG
;
A
#
# COMPACT_ATOMS: atom_id res chain seq x y z
N MET A 1 46.30 24.02 -50.82
CA MET A 1 47.59 24.65 -50.49
C MET A 1 47.41 25.55 -49.27
N GLY A 2 47.48 24.98 -48.06
CA GLY A 2 47.28 25.74 -46.82
C GLY A 2 47.72 25.02 -45.54
N LYS A 3 48.52 23.95 -45.63
CA LYS A 3 49.08 23.20 -44.48
C LYS A 3 50.57 23.49 -44.24
N GLY A 4 51.02 24.72 -44.56
CA GLY A 4 52.46 25.03 -44.66
C GLY A 4 52.93 26.26 -43.90
N ILE A 5 52.07 26.97 -43.15
CA ILE A 5 52.43 28.24 -42.52
C ILE A 5 52.53 28.14 -40.99
N ASP A 6 51.82 27.22 -40.33
CA ASP A 6 51.95 27.08 -38.86
C ASP A 6 53.24 26.36 -38.41
N ARG A 7 53.90 25.58 -39.29
CA ARG A 7 55.17 24.90 -38.96
C ARG A 7 56.41 25.80 -38.99
N LEU A 8 56.27 27.10 -39.21
CA LEU A 8 57.39 28.04 -39.30
C LEU A 8 57.40 29.13 -38.21
N VAL A 9 56.45 29.10 -37.27
CA VAL A 9 56.43 30.02 -36.11
C VAL A 9 56.89 29.34 -34.80
N ASP A 10 56.84 28.01 -34.68
CA ASP A 10 57.25 27.30 -33.45
C ASP A 10 58.76 27.08 -33.24
N LYS A 11 59.62 27.61 -34.13
CA LYS A 11 61.08 27.41 -34.00
C LYS A 11 61.83 28.47 -33.19
N GLN A 12 61.13 29.43 -32.57
CA GLN A 12 61.77 30.50 -31.77
C GLN A 12 61.05 30.90 -30.48
N THR A 13 60.30 30.00 -29.87
CA THR A 13 59.96 30.03 -28.44
C THR A 13 60.33 28.67 -27.86
N GLY A 14 61.14 28.63 -26.80
CA GLY A 14 61.46 27.36 -26.15
C GLY A 14 60.17 26.65 -25.79
N GLN A 15 59.97 25.44 -26.34
CA GLN A 15 58.81 24.60 -26.07
C GLN A 15 58.78 24.28 -24.57
N HIS A 16 58.05 25.06 -23.79
CA HIS A 16 57.51 24.58 -22.54
C HIS A 16 56.38 23.62 -22.94
N VAL A 17 56.69 22.33 -22.99
CA VAL A 17 55.69 21.26 -23.07
C VAL A 17 54.72 21.48 -21.91
N SER A 18 53.41 21.47 -22.16
CA SER A 18 52.46 21.71 -21.06
C SER A 18 52.60 20.61 -19.99
N PRO A 19 52.20 20.87 -18.74
CA PRO A 19 52.17 19.83 -17.71
C PRO A 19 51.40 18.57 -18.16
N GLY A 20 50.28 18.74 -18.84
CA GLY A 20 49.47 17.66 -19.41
C GLY A 20 50.16 16.90 -20.54
N GLU A 21 50.80 17.60 -21.49
CA GLU A 21 51.59 16.97 -22.56
C GLU A 21 52.76 16.16 -22.00
N SER A 22 53.45 16.70 -20.99
CA SER A 22 54.55 16.01 -20.30
C SER A 22 54.04 14.78 -19.55
N PHE A 23 52.89 14.90 -18.90
CA PHE A 23 52.21 13.80 -18.21
C PHE A 23 51.79 12.68 -19.18
N GLN A 24 51.23 13.06 -20.34
CA GLN A 24 50.85 12.11 -21.38
C GLN A 24 52.07 11.39 -21.96
N GLU A 25 53.15 12.11 -22.29
CA GLU A 25 54.35 11.54 -22.89
C GLU A 25 55.09 10.61 -21.91
N ILE A 26 55.24 11.03 -20.65
CA ILE A 26 56.02 10.31 -19.64
C ILE A 26 55.25 9.12 -19.04
N PHE A 27 53.94 9.24 -18.86
CA PHE A 27 53.13 8.25 -18.14
C PHE A 27 52.07 7.58 -19.03
N LEU A 28 51.10 8.32 -19.56
CA LEU A 28 49.93 7.73 -20.26
C LEU A 28 50.30 6.95 -21.53
N SER A 29 51.33 7.41 -22.27
CA SER A 29 51.78 6.78 -23.52
C SER A 29 52.24 5.32 -23.37
N LYS A 30 52.49 4.87 -22.13
CA LYS A 30 52.86 3.49 -21.79
C LYS A 30 51.68 2.53 -21.76
N TYR A 31 50.45 3.04 -21.74
CA TYR A 31 49.22 2.28 -21.60
C TYR A 31 48.28 2.49 -22.80
N PRO A 32 47.42 1.51 -23.14
CA PRO A 32 46.34 1.72 -24.10
C PRO A 32 45.43 2.87 -23.69
N THR A 33 44.91 3.63 -24.66
CA THR A 33 44.05 4.80 -24.40
C THR A 33 42.83 4.46 -23.55
N SER A 34 42.23 3.28 -23.72
CA SER A 34 41.10 2.82 -22.90
C SER A 34 41.42 2.62 -21.42
N GLN A 35 42.71 2.61 -21.03
CA GLN A 35 43.15 2.50 -19.62
C GLN A 35 43.55 3.85 -19.01
N TRP A 36 43.53 4.93 -19.80
CA TRP A 36 43.91 6.25 -19.30
C TRP A 36 43.02 6.76 -18.16
N PRO A 37 41.68 6.57 -18.17
CA PRO A 37 40.82 7.08 -17.09
C PRO A 37 41.23 6.53 -15.72
N SER A 38 41.36 5.21 -15.58
CA SER A 38 41.74 4.57 -14.32
C SER A 38 43.12 5.01 -13.81
N PHE A 39 44.09 5.20 -14.71
CA PHE A 39 45.41 5.71 -14.31
C PHE A 39 45.34 7.19 -13.88
N ILE A 40 44.48 7.99 -14.51
CA ILE A 40 44.31 9.40 -14.13
C ILE A 40 43.61 9.51 -12.77
N ASP A 41 42.67 8.61 -12.45
CA ASP A 41 42.04 8.52 -11.11
C ASP A 41 43.10 8.27 -10.01
N GLU A 42 44.01 7.30 -10.21
CA GLU A 42 45.13 7.04 -9.28
C GLU A 42 45.98 8.31 -9.04
N ILE A 43 46.25 9.06 -10.10
CA ILE A 43 47.04 10.30 -10.04
C ILE A 43 46.29 11.42 -9.32
N ALA A 44 44.96 11.49 -9.45
CA ALA A 44 44.14 12.44 -8.71
C ALA A 44 44.17 12.18 -7.20
N ILE A 45 44.15 10.90 -6.79
CA ILE A 45 44.32 10.49 -5.39
C ILE A 45 45.72 10.86 -4.87
N ASP A 46 46.77 10.54 -5.62
CA ASP A 46 48.15 10.89 -5.26
C ASP A 46 48.31 12.40 -5.05
N LEU A 47 47.74 13.21 -5.95
CA LEU A 47 47.76 14.67 -5.83
C LEU A 47 46.96 15.17 -4.61
N SER A 48 45.86 14.50 -4.27
CA SER A 48 45.06 14.79 -3.06
C SER A 48 45.83 14.47 -1.77
N ALA A 49 46.77 13.53 -1.83
CA ALA A 49 47.72 13.20 -0.76
C ALA A 49 49.01 14.05 -0.80
N ASP A 50 49.04 15.16 -1.56
CA ASP A 50 50.21 16.03 -1.77
C ASP A 50 51.45 15.31 -2.35
N ILE A 51 51.26 14.21 -3.08
CA ILE A 51 52.33 13.44 -3.74
C ILE A 51 52.69 14.08 -5.09
N ARG A 52 53.99 14.25 -5.36
CA ARG A 52 54.48 14.81 -6.62
C ARG A 52 54.57 13.75 -7.74
N ILE A 53 54.05 14.09 -8.91
CA ILE A 53 53.99 13.19 -10.08
C ILE A 53 55.21 13.36 -10.98
N GLY A 54 56.34 12.76 -10.59
CA GLY A 54 57.58 12.84 -11.40
C GLY A 54 57.97 14.28 -11.77
N ASP A 55 58.41 14.48 -13.01
CA ASP A 55 58.87 15.77 -13.55
C ASP A 55 57.81 16.47 -14.44
N THR A 56 56.51 16.33 -14.15
CA THR A 56 55.42 16.84 -15.03
C THR A 56 54.84 18.20 -14.63
N GLU A 57 55.24 18.79 -13.50
CA GLU A 57 54.64 20.02 -12.92
C GLU A 57 53.10 19.96 -12.73
N LEU A 58 52.50 18.77 -12.80
CA LEU A 58 51.08 18.55 -12.52
C LEU A 58 50.79 18.74 -11.02
N SER A 59 49.67 19.39 -10.70
CA SER A 59 49.25 19.78 -9.36
C SER A 59 47.74 19.83 -9.26
N GLN A 60 47.20 19.89 -8.05
CA GLN A 60 45.76 20.08 -7.79
C GLN A 60 45.14 21.29 -8.54
N TYR A 61 45.92 22.34 -8.80
CA TYR A 61 45.41 23.58 -9.42
C TYR A 61 45.32 23.54 -10.95
N ASN A 62 46.13 22.71 -11.61
CA ASN A 62 46.16 22.60 -13.06
C ASN A 62 45.66 21.24 -13.58
N PHE A 63 45.44 20.26 -12.68
CA PHE A 63 44.96 18.93 -13.03
C PHE A 63 43.66 18.97 -13.88
N PRO A 64 42.60 19.71 -13.50
CA PRO A 64 41.34 19.69 -14.28
C PRO A 64 41.55 20.04 -15.76
N ARG A 65 42.32 21.10 -16.03
CA ARG A 65 42.58 21.59 -17.39
C ARG A 65 43.59 20.73 -18.17
N GLU A 66 44.59 20.19 -17.49
CA GLU A 66 45.71 19.48 -18.13
C GLU A 66 45.43 17.97 -18.32
N ALA A 67 44.69 17.33 -17.40
CA ALA A 67 44.40 15.89 -17.45
C ALA A 67 43.02 15.57 -18.06
N GLY A 68 42.04 16.47 -17.92
CA GLY A 68 40.67 16.28 -18.42
C GLY A 68 40.55 15.93 -19.91
N PRO A 69 41.29 16.57 -20.84
CA PRO A 69 41.29 16.19 -22.26
C PRO A 69 41.73 14.75 -22.53
N PHE A 70 42.70 14.24 -21.74
CA PHE A 70 43.18 12.87 -21.88
C PHE A 70 42.21 11.88 -21.23
N TYR A 71 41.56 12.25 -20.13
CA TYR A 71 40.51 11.47 -19.51
C TYR A 71 39.35 11.22 -20.48
N ARG A 72 38.89 12.28 -21.14
CA ARG A 72 37.84 12.24 -22.15
C ARG A 72 38.19 11.32 -23.32
N GLN A 73 39.41 11.44 -23.85
CA GLN A 73 39.91 10.55 -24.91
C GLN A 73 39.92 9.09 -24.45
N GLY A 74 40.29 8.85 -23.20
CA GLY A 74 40.27 7.54 -22.59
C GLY A 74 38.87 6.93 -22.49
N MET A 75 37.88 7.71 -22.05
CA MET A 75 36.48 7.28 -21.97
C MET A 75 35.91 6.94 -23.35
N ILE A 76 36.14 7.78 -24.36
CA ILE A 76 35.70 7.51 -25.75
C ILE A 76 36.33 6.22 -26.27
N ALA A 77 37.61 5.97 -25.97
CA ALA A 77 38.30 4.75 -26.38
C ALA A 77 37.85 3.50 -25.60
N ALA A 78 37.36 3.67 -24.37
CA ALA A 78 36.81 2.59 -23.55
C ALA A 78 35.37 2.23 -23.97
N ALA A 79 34.59 3.21 -24.42
CA ALA A 79 33.27 2.97 -24.98
C ALA A 79 33.36 2.21 -26.31
N GLY A 80 32.64 1.09 -26.41
CA GLY A 80 32.61 0.28 -27.62
C GLY A 80 32.05 1.04 -28.83
N SER A 81 32.17 0.45 -30.03
CA SER A 81 31.74 1.07 -31.30
C SER A 81 30.25 1.40 -31.43
N ASN A 82 29.43 1.02 -30.44
CA ASN A 82 28.00 1.21 -30.39
C ASN A 82 27.56 2.15 -29.24
N GLY A 83 28.50 2.81 -28.55
CA GLY A 83 28.18 3.72 -27.45
C GLY A 83 27.99 5.17 -27.93
N ASP A 84 26.96 5.85 -27.41
CA ASP A 84 26.66 7.25 -27.75
C ASP A 84 27.52 8.27 -26.97
N ILE A 85 28.43 7.81 -26.11
CA ILE A 85 29.19 8.64 -25.15
C ILE A 85 30.03 9.73 -25.82
N GLU A 86 30.61 9.46 -26.99
CA GLU A 86 31.40 10.46 -27.73
C GLU A 86 30.51 11.65 -28.09
N SER A 87 29.30 11.36 -28.56
CA SER A 87 28.33 12.37 -28.97
C SER A 87 27.70 13.12 -27.80
N VAL A 88 27.60 12.48 -26.63
CA VAL A 88 27.13 13.09 -25.38
C VAL A 88 28.21 14.03 -24.86
N LEU A 89 29.41 13.52 -24.60
CA LEU A 89 30.53 14.33 -24.08
C LEU A 89 30.90 15.50 -25.00
N ASP A 90 30.80 15.37 -26.33
CA ASP A 90 31.03 16.49 -27.26
C ASP A 90 30.01 17.63 -27.13
N LYS A 91 28.79 17.30 -26.69
CA LYS A 91 27.66 18.24 -26.66
C LYS A 91 27.36 18.78 -25.26
N THR A 92 27.79 18.08 -24.21
CA THR A 92 27.31 18.36 -22.85
C THR A 92 28.38 18.85 -21.88
N VAL A 93 29.68 18.50 -22.04
CA VAL A 93 30.73 18.86 -21.05
C VAL A 93 32.05 19.24 -21.72
N ASP A 94 32.66 20.36 -21.32
CA ASP A 94 34.03 20.67 -21.74
C ASP A 94 35.04 19.72 -21.08
N ALA A 95 36.17 19.47 -21.74
CA ALA A 95 37.20 18.59 -21.24
C ALA A 95 37.78 19.05 -19.89
N ALA A 96 37.85 20.36 -19.64
CA ALA A 96 38.32 20.91 -18.37
C ALA A 96 37.33 20.64 -17.23
N ASP A 97 36.02 20.81 -17.50
CA ASP A 97 34.94 20.60 -16.54
C ASP A 97 34.85 19.13 -16.14
N LEU A 98 34.98 18.22 -17.11
CA LEU A 98 35.13 16.78 -16.83
C LEU A 98 36.34 16.51 -15.93
N GLY A 99 37.46 17.19 -16.16
CA GLY A 99 38.63 17.12 -15.29
C GLY A 99 38.37 17.62 -13.87
N THR A 100 37.51 18.64 -13.69
CA THR A 100 37.09 19.14 -12.38
C THR A 100 36.25 18.09 -11.66
N ILE A 101 35.23 17.52 -12.32
CA ILE A 101 34.39 16.45 -11.76
C ILE A 101 35.27 15.28 -11.30
N VAL A 102 36.12 14.76 -12.18
CA VAL A 102 37.01 13.63 -11.88
C VAL A 102 37.91 13.92 -10.67
N TYR A 103 38.51 15.12 -10.61
CA TYR A 103 39.38 15.49 -9.50
C TYR A 103 38.61 15.55 -8.17
N GLN A 104 37.43 16.19 -8.17
CA GLN A 104 36.61 16.36 -6.97
C GLN A 104 36.06 15.03 -6.45
N LEU A 105 35.63 14.12 -7.33
CA LEU A 105 35.18 12.78 -6.94
C LEU A 105 36.32 11.94 -6.34
N ASN A 106 37.52 11.99 -6.93
CA ASN A 106 38.70 11.32 -6.37
C ASN A 106 39.12 11.94 -5.03
N GLN A 107 38.99 13.26 -4.88
CA GLN A 107 39.24 13.94 -3.60
C GLN A 107 38.23 13.52 -2.53
N LEU A 108 36.93 13.43 -2.87
CA LEU A 108 35.89 12.94 -1.97
C LEU A 108 36.17 11.48 -1.56
N SER A 109 36.49 10.62 -2.51
CA SER A 109 36.88 9.22 -2.26
C SER A 109 38.02 9.14 -1.23
N TYR A 110 39.09 9.90 -1.45
CA TYR A 110 40.22 9.96 -0.52
C TYR A 110 39.82 10.48 0.86
N GLN A 111 38.94 11.48 0.94
CA GLN A 111 38.45 12.01 2.22
C GLN A 111 37.63 10.98 3.00
N ILE A 112 36.76 10.22 2.31
CA ILE A 112 35.98 9.14 2.92
C ILE A 112 36.93 8.08 3.48
N GLU A 113 37.89 7.60 2.69
CA GLU A 113 38.86 6.57 3.11
C GLU A 113 39.74 6.98 4.31
N GLN A 114 40.07 8.27 4.43
CA GLN A 114 40.88 8.80 5.54
C GLN A 114 40.06 9.18 6.78
N SER A 115 38.73 9.24 6.66
CA SER A 115 37.83 9.67 7.73
C SER A 115 37.38 8.49 8.59
N ASP A 116 37.16 8.71 9.89
CA ASP A 116 36.53 7.74 10.81
C ASP A 116 35.00 7.68 10.60
N THR A 117 34.55 7.71 9.34
CA THR A 117 33.10 7.74 8.99
C THR A 117 32.44 6.36 9.09
N GLY A 118 33.22 5.28 9.10
CA GLY A 118 32.69 3.91 9.15
C GLY A 118 32.11 3.40 7.83
N LEU A 119 32.26 4.15 6.74
CA LEU A 119 31.81 3.77 5.40
C LEU A 119 32.75 2.71 4.80
N GLU A 120 32.23 1.54 4.49
CA GLU A 120 32.98 0.49 3.78
C GLU A 120 32.82 0.62 2.25
N ASN A 121 31.65 1.07 1.77
CA ASN A 121 31.37 1.30 0.35
C ASN A 121 31.56 2.78 -0.03
N VAL A 122 32.79 3.15 -0.39
CA VAL A 122 33.14 4.52 -0.79
C VAL A 122 32.38 4.96 -2.06
N GLN A 123 32.12 4.04 -2.98
CA GLN A 123 31.42 4.32 -4.23
C GLN A 123 29.97 4.74 -3.96
N HIS A 124 29.24 3.97 -3.17
CA HIS A 124 27.86 4.28 -2.82
C HIS A 124 27.73 5.66 -2.14
N ALA A 125 28.68 6.01 -1.26
CA ALA A 125 28.74 7.32 -0.66
C ALA A 125 28.98 8.46 -1.68
N ILE A 126 29.77 8.21 -2.73
CA ILE A 126 29.99 9.18 -3.80
C ILE A 126 28.72 9.34 -4.64
N GLU A 127 28.05 8.23 -5.00
CA GLU A 127 26.79 8.22 -5.73
C GLU A 127 25.72 9.03 -4.97
N ALA A 128 25.56 8.80 -3.67
CA ALA A 128 24.64 9.56 -2.82
C ALA A 128 24.91 11.08 -2.85
N VAL A 129 26.17 11.52 -2.85
CA VAL A 129 26.52 12.95 -2.98
C VAL A 129 26.12 13.48 -4.35
N ILE A 130 26.42 12.76 -5.44
CA ILE A 130 26.07 13.18 -6.79
C ILE A 130 24.55 13.30 -6.94
N GLU A 131 23.81 12.30 -6.47
CA GLU A 131 22.35 12.26 -6.51
C GLU A 131 21.72 13.42 -5.74
N LYS A 132 22.23 13.75 -4.54
CA LYS A 132 21.77 14.93 -3.79
C LYS A 132 21.97 16.22 -4.57
N LEU A 133 23.16 16.40 -5.15
CA LEU A 133 23.46 17.61 -5.94
C LEU A 133 22.55 17.74 -7.16
N LEU A 134 22.31 16.64 -7.87
CA LEU A 134 21.41 16.62 -9.03
C LEU A 134 19.96 16.88 -8.64
N THR A 135 19.46 16.17 -7.62
CA THR A 135 18.07 16.26 -7.18
C THR A 135 17.70 17.67 -6.76
N LYS A 136 18.61 18.38 -6.09
CA LYS A 136 18.42 19.76 -5.64
C LYS A 136 18.13 20.75 -6.79
N GLU A 137 18.63 20.47 -7.99
CA GLU A 137 18.50 21.37 -9.15
C GLU A 137 17.47 20.89 -10.16
N THR A 138 17.35 19.58 -10.36
CA THR A 138 16.44 18.99 -11.36
C THR A 138 15.08 18.62 -10.79
N GLY A 139 15.00 18.35 -9.48
CA GLY A 139 13.82 17.76 -8.84
C GLY A 139 13.48 16.36 -9.36
N VAL A 140 14.41 15.68 -10.04
CA VAL A 140 14.22 14.32 -10.56
C VAL A 140 14.99 13.36 -9.69
N ASP A 141 14.29 12.36 -9.13
CA ASP A 141 14.89 11.26 -8.40
C ASP A 141 15.58 10.30 -9.39
N LEU A 142 16.90 10.17 -9.27
CA LEU A 142 17.74 9.33 -10.11
C LEU A 142 18.10 7.99 -9.44
N SER A 143 17.64 7.74 -8.21
CA SER A 143 18.01 6.58 -7.38
C SER A 143 17.60 5.21 -7.93
N SER A 144 16.68 5.17 -8.91
CA SER A 144 16.02 3.93 -9.36
C SER A 144 16.77 3.12 -10.43
N GLN A 145 18.02 3.46 -10.79
CA GLN A 145 18.65 2.88 -11.99
C GLN A 145 20.03 2.21 -11.84
N HIS A 146 20.58 2.03 -10.63
CA HIS A 146 21.98 1.58 -10.50
C HIS A 146 22.19 0.46 -9.49
N HIS A 147 22.49 -0.75 -9.97
CA HIS A 147 23.15 -1.80 -9.16
C HIS A 147 24.06 -2.67 -10.05
N ARG A 148 25.38 -2.39 -9.99
CA ARG A 148 26.43 -3.42 -10.01
C ARG A 148 27.59 -2.97 -9.14
N ASP A 149 27.68 -3.61 -7.98
CA ASP A 149 28.82 -3.51 -7.08
C ASP A 149 30.11 -3.92 -7.81
N THR A 150 31.18 -3.13 -7.63
CA THR A 150 32.54 -3.17 -8.24
C THR A 150 32.79 -2.25 -9.45
N GLY A 151 32.97 -0.94 -9.18
CA GLY A 151 33.49 0.03 -10.15
C GLY A 151 34.56 0.97 -9.60
N THR A 152 35.31 1.60 -10.51
CA THR A 152 36.22 2.74 -10.28
C THR A 152 35.48 4.07 -10.47
N ILE A 153 36.08 5.21 -10.11
CA ILE A 153 35.47 6.53 -10.39
C ILE A 153 35.23 6.71 -11.89
N ALA A 154 36.10 6.18 -12.75
CA ALA A 154 35.85 6.11 -14.18
C ALA A 154 34.56 5.38 -14.57
N ASP A 155 34.13 4.37 -13.82
CA ASP A 155 32.87 3.66 -14.08
C ASP A 155 31.67 4.52 -13.66
N ILE A 156 31.74 5.18 -12.50
CA ILE A 156 30.71 6.15 -12.04
C ILE A 156 30.55 7.27 -13.07
N VAL A 157 31.67 7.87 -13.51
CA VAL A 157 31.67 8.95 -14.49
C VAL A 157 31.19 8.45 -15.86
N MET A 158 31.58 7.25 -16.30
CA MET A 158 31.07 6.68 -17.55
C MET A 158 29.56 6.44 -17.49
N ASP A 159 29.07 5.93 -16.37
CA ASP A 159 27.65 5.67 -16.19
C ASP A 159 26.83 6.98 -16.12
N LEU A 160 27.30 7.96 -15.35
CA LEU A 160 26.71 9.31 -15.24
C LEU A 160 26.52 9.96 -16.62
N PHE A 161 27.53 9.82 -17.49
CA PHE A 161 27.53 10.39 -18.83
C PHE A 161 26.97 9.46 -19.92
N SER A 162 26.57 8.23 -19.57
CA SER A 162 25.82 7.35 -20.46
C SER A 162 24.33 7.73 -20.53
N HIS A 163 23.85 8.44 -19.52
CA HIS A 163 22.47 8.94 -19.42
C HIS A 163 22.37 10.39 -19.93
N ASN A 164 21.66 10.59 -21.04
CA ASN A 164 21.58 11.90 -21.70
C ASN A 164 20.94 12.99 -20.83
N GLU A 165 19.97 12.66 -19.97
CA GLU A 165 19.35 13.64 -19.06
C GLU A 165 20.36 14.13 -18.01
N VAL A 166 21.07 13.22 -17.36
CA VAL A 166 22.09 13.56 -16.35
C VAL A 166 23.25 14.33 -16.97
N ALA A 167 23.71 13.92 -18.16
CA ALA A 167 24.77 14.59 -18.87
C ALA A 167 24.46 16.06 -19.19
N ARG A 168 23.18 16.44 -19.41
CA ARG A 168 22.78 17.83 -19.66
C ARG A 168 22.93 18.74 -18.44
N HIS A 169 23.06 18.18 -17.25
CA HIS A 169 23.21 18.90 -15.98
C HIS A 169 24.67 18.94 -15.48
N ALA A 170 25.63 18.56 -16.31
CA ALA A 170 27.04 18.51 -15.94
C ALA A 170 27.64 19.87 -15.55
N GLU A 171 27.26 20.95 -16.25
CA GLU A 171 27.68 22.31 -15.90
C GLU A 171 27.20 22.66 -14.48
N THR A 172 25.98 22.27 -14.13
CA THR A 172 25.41 22.46 -12.78
C THR A 172 26.15 21.65 -11.72
N LEU A 173 26.52 20.40 -12.02
CA LEU A 173 27.36 19.60 -11.13
C LEU A 173 28.70 20.29 -10.87
N VAL A 174 29.34 20.83 -11.91
CA VAL A 174 30.62 21.55 -11.78
C VAL A 174 30.46 22.77 -10.90
N ASP A 175 29.42 23.58 -11.13
CA ASP A 175 29.12 24.77 -10.31
C ASP A 175 28.93 24.39 -8.83
N GLU A 176 28.17 23.34 -8.52
CA GLU A 176 27.98 22.87 -7.14
C GLU A 176 29.25 22.25 -6.52
N PHE A 177 30.06 21.54 -7.30
CA PHE A 177 31.36 21.04 -6.84
C PHE A 177 32.31 22.20 -6.51
N GLU A 178 32.32 23.26 -7.33
CA GLU A 178 33.11 24.47 -7.09
C GLU A 178 32.59 25.25 -5.87
N ASP A 179 31.28 25.38 -5.70
CA ASP A 179 30.68 26.02 -4.53
C ASP A 179 30.91 25.22 -3.24
N SER A 180 31.04 23.90 -3.35
CA SER A 180 31.33 22.99 -2.24
C SER A 180 32.77 23.07 -1.73
N LEU A 181 33.67 23.83 -2.38
CA LEU A 181 35.05 24.08 -1.91
C LEU A 181 35.11 24.72 -0.50
N GLY A 182 34.02 25.32 -0.01
CA GLY A 182 33.94 25.92 1.32
C GLY A 182 33.57 24.97 2.47
N GLN A 183 32.67 24.00 2.24
CA GLN A 183 32.17 23.07 3.26
C GLN A 183 32.71 21.64 3.09
N GLY A 184 33.24 21.31 1.90
CA GLY A 184 33.67 19.97 1.53
C GLY A 184 32.51 19.07 1.14
N LEU A 185 32.72 18.19 0.15
CA LEU A 185 31.69 17.27 -0.36
C LEU A 185 31.30 16.21 0.66
N LEU A 186 32.19 15.88 1.59
CA LEU A 186 31.90 14.95 2.69
C LEU A 186 30.75 15.46 3.59
N ALA A 187 30.60 16.78 3.76
CA ALA A 187 29.50 17.33 4.55
C ALA A 187 28.13 17.15 3.87
N ARG A 188 28.10 17.10 2.53
CA ARG A 188 26.86 16.86 1.76
C ARG A 188 26.35 15.44 1.92
N LEU A 189 27.24 14.48 2.14
CA LEU A 189 26.86 13.10 2.42
C LEU A 189 25.94 13.02 3.64
N ASP A 190 26.30 13.76 4.70
CA ASP A 190 25.58 13.74 5.97
C ASP A 190 24.36 14.70 5.99
N GLU A 191 24.26 15.64 5.05
CA GLU A 191 23.15 16.61 4.99
C GLU A 191 21.81 15.90 4.69
N PRO A 192 20.77 16.07 5.51
CA PRO A 192 19.48 15.43 5.26
C PRO A 192 18.76 16.15 4.13
N GLN A 193 18.55 15.48 3.00
CA GLN A 193 17.87 16.03 1.84
C GLN A 193 16.75 15.11 1.37
N MET A 194 15.50 15.60 1.36
CA MET A 194 14.40 14.82 0.81
C MET A 194 14.61 14.57 -0.69
N MET A 195 14.70 13.31 -1.09
CA MET A 195 14.94 12.91 -2.48
C MET A 195 13.67 12.83 -3.33
N MET A 196 12.51 12.69 -2.68
CA MET A 196 11.21 12.65 -3.32
C MET A 196 10.31 13.77 -2.80
N PRO A 197 9.38 14.29 -3.63
CA PRO A 197 8.40 15.26 -3.18
C PRO A 197 7.46 14.66 -2.12
N LEU A 198 7.04 15.50 -1.17
CA LEU A 198 6.06 15.14 -0.16
C LEU A 198 4.66 15.05 -0.77
N TRP A 199 3.80 14.25 -0.14
CA TRP A 199 2.36 14.32 -0.41
C TRP A 199 1.77 15.63 0.11
N ASP A 200 0.70 16.12 -0.52
CA ASP A 200 0.07 17.40 -0.17
C ASP A 200 -0.29 17.48 1.32
N HIS A 201 -0.82 16.40 1.91
CA HIS A 201 -1.16 16.37 3.34
C HIS A 201 0.06 16.42 4.27
N GLN A 202 1.21 15.90 3.83
CA GLN A 202 2.47 15.96 4.56
C GLN A 202 3.07 17.37 4.49
N LEU A 203 3.04 17.99 3.30
CA LEU A 203 3.49 19.37 3.10
C LEU A 203 2.66 20.36 3.94
N ASP A 204 1.33 20.20 3.93
CA ASP A 204 0.39 20.95 4.77
C ASP A 204 0.73 20.80 6.26
N ALA A 205 0.96 19.57 6.72
CA ALA A 205 1.27 19.27 8.11
C ALA A 205 2.59 19.94 8.53
N LEU A 206 3.60 19.88 7.67
CA LEU A 206 4.91 20.46 7.90
C LEU A 206 4.86 22.00 7.94
N GLN A 207 4.07 22.61 7.04
CA GLN A 207 3.79 24.04 7.08
C GLN A 207 3.06 24.45 8.36
N ALA A 208 2.01 23.71 8.76
CA ALA A 208 1.28 23.97 9.98
C ALA A 208 2.13 23.81 11.24
N TRP A 209 3.09 22.88 11.23
CA TRP A 209 4.08 22.70 12.29
C TRP A 209 5.05 23.88 12.39
N ARG A 210 5.59 24.36 11.26
CA ARG A 210 6.42 25.58 11.21
C ARG A 210 5.66 26.79 11.75
N ASP A 211 4.41 26.98 11.34
CA ASP A 211 3.55 28.07 11.80
C ASP A 211 3.16 27.93 13.29
N ALA A 212 3.34 26.75 13.88
CA ALA A 212 3.14 26.45 15.29
C ALA A 212 4.41 26.62 16.13
N ASP A 213 5.43 27.32 15.61
CA ASP A 213 6.75 27.45 16.25
C ASP A 213 7.40 26.07 16.51
N TYR A 214 7.26 25.16 15.53
CA TYR A 214 7.83 23.81 15.53
C TYR A 214 7.38 22.94 16.73
N ARG A 215 6.14 23.15 17.18
CA ARG A 215 5.50 22.34 18.22
C ARG A 215 4.10 21.90 17.81
N GLY A 216 3.86 20.59 17.78
CA GLY A 216 2.52 20.06 17.54
C GLY A 216 2.51 18.56 17.28
N TYR A 217 1.30 18.03 17.09
CA TYR A 217 1.13 16.62 16.75
C TYR A 217 0.30 16.44 15.48
N ALA A 218 0.73 15.50 14.63
CA ALA A 218 0.01 15.07 13.45
C ALA A 218 -0.78 13.80 13.79
N ASP A 219 -2.08 13.85 13.56
CA ASP A 219 -2.98 12.71 13.71
C ASP A 219 -3.26 12.14 12.32
N MET A 220 -2.52 11.10 11.96
CA MET A 220 -2.45 10.58 10.60
C MET A 220 -2.71 9.08 10.60
N ALA A 221 -3.55 8.61 9.68
CA ALA A 221 -3.79 7.20 9.48
C ALA A 221 -2.48 6.43 9.21
N THR A 222 -2.46 5.16 9.58
CA THR A 222 -1.33 4.28 9.24
C THR A 222 -1.13 4.21 7.72
N ALA A 223 0.11 4.01 7.29
CA ALA A 223 0.51 3.99 5.86
C ALA A 223 0.35 5.31 5.08
N THR A 224 0.03 6.43 5.74
CA THR A 224 0.01 7.77 5.12
C THR A 224 1.35 8.54 5.22
N GLY A 225 2.43 7.81 5.51
CA GLY A 225 3.80 8.34 5.52
C GLY A 225 4.15 9.19 6.75
N LYS A 226 3.73 8.78 7.96
CA LYS A 226 4.12 9.43 9.23
C LYS A 226 5.64 9.54 9.39
N THR A 227 6.37 8.47 9.09
CA THR A 227 7.84 8.46 9.13
C THR A 227 8.43 9.50 8.18
N VAL A 228 7.93 9.56 6.94
CA VAL A 228 8.34 10.56 5.93
C VAL A 228 8.11 11.98 6.44
N LEU A 229 6.97 12.27 7.09
CA LEU A 229 6.71 13.58 7.71
C LEU A 229 7.75 13.93 8.79
N GLY A 230 8.15 12.97 9.62
CA GLY A 230 9.18 13.20 10.63
C GLY A 230 10.59 13.38 10.04
N LEU A 231 10.94 12.64 8.99
CA LEU A 231 12.18 12.87 8.23
C LEU A 231 12.19 14.23 7.54
N ALA A 232 11.05 14.65 6.97
CA ALA A 232 10.86 15.96 6.38
C ALA A 232 11.01 17.08 7.42
N ALA A 233 10.56 16.86 8.67
CA ALA A 233 10.80 17.79 9.77
C ALA A 233 12.30 17.94 10.11
N ILE A 234 13.08 16.85 10.03
CA ILE A 234 14.54 16.87 10.17
C ILE A 234 15.17 17.63 8.99
N ALA A 235 14.80 17.27 7.76
CA ALA A 235 15.31 17.90 6.54
C ALA A 235 15.02 19.41 6.50
N LEU A 236 13.80 19.84 6.84
CA LEU A 236 13.42 21.25 6.91
C LEU A 236 14.30 22.05 7.89
N ARG A 237 14.75 21.42 8.98
CA ARG A 237 15.50 22.10 10.06
C ARG A 237 17.00 22.05 9.87
N TYR A 238 17.53 20.96 9.34
CA TYR A 238 18.96 20.66 9.34
C TYR A 238 19.55 20.38 7.94
N GLY A 239 18.73 20.43 6.89
CA GLY A 239 19.18 20.28 5.51
C GLY A 239 18.23 20.95 4.52
N SER A 240 17.66 20.18 3.59
CA SER A 240 16.81 20.70 2.52
C SER A 240 15.62 19.77 2.21
N LEU A 241 14.45 20.37 1.96
CA LEU A 241 13.33 19.63 1.35
C LEU A 241 13.57 19.42 -0.15
N HIS A 242 12.73 18.60 -0.77
CA HIS A 242 12.76 18.40 -2.21
C HIS A 242 12.45 19.73 -2.94
N PRO A 243 13.03 20.03 -4.12
CA PRO A 243 12.82 21.33 -4.77
C PRO A 243 11.38 21.68 -5.14
N TYR A 244 10.50 20.68 -5.29
CA TYR A 244 9.07 20.91 -5.48
C TYR A 244 8.34 21.37 -4.20
N ASP A 245 8.93 21.13 -3.03
CA ASP A 245 8.36 21.42 -1.71
C ASP A 245 8.97 22.71 -1.12
N ASP A 246 8.59 23.87 -1.65
CA ASP A 246 9.11 25.16 -1.17
C ASP A 246 8.47 25.58 0.16
N LEU A 247 9.12 25.20 1.26
CA LEU A 247 8.93 25.80 2.58
C LEU A 247 10.17 26.60 3.00
N SER A 248 10.59 27.55 2.17
CA SER A 248 11.75 28.43 2.43
C SER A 248 11.77 29.02 3.85
N GLY A 249 12.86 28.72 4.57
CA GLY A 249 13.09 29.15 5.95
C GLY A 249 14.25 28.42 6.63
N ARG A 250 15.49 28.60 6.16
CA ARG A 250 16.68 28.10 6.88
C ARG A 250 16.80 28.79 8.23
N THR A 251 16.48 28.09 9.32
CA THR A 251 16.95 28.47 10.66
C THR A 251 18.39 27.97 10.79
N GLY A 252 19.36 28.89 10.90
CA GLY A 252 20.77 28.51 10.95
C GLY A 252 21.06 27.45 12.01
N SER A 253 21.64 26.33 11.58
CA SER A 253 22.12 25.27 12.47
C SER A 253 23.17 25.83 13.43
N ARG A 254 23.07 25.47 14.71
CA ARG A 254 24.18 25.66 15.66
C ARG A 254 25.20 24.56 15.38
N SER A 255 26.45 24.76 15.78
CA SER A 255 27.56 23.92 15.29
C SER A 255 27.50 22.42 15.66
N HIS A 256 26.47 21.94 16.38
CA HIS A 256 26.19 20.54 16.65
C HIS A 256 24.81 20.39 17.34
N ASP A 257 23.75 20.12 16.57
CA ASP A 257 22.38 19.96 17.09
C ASP A 257 22.09 18.50 17.51
N ARG A 258 21.20 18.29 18.47
CA ARG A 258 20.84 16.94 18.98
C ARG A 258 19.38 16.60 18.74
N ILE A 259 19.13 15.46 18.10
CA ILE A 259 17.79 14.98 17.78
C ILE A 259 17.49 13.72 18.59
N LEU A 260 16.28 13.61 19.11
CA LEU A 260 15.77 12.40 19.73
C LEU A 260 14.61 11.84 18.91
N ILE A 261 14.74 10.60 18.45
CA ILE A 261 13.66 9.82 17.85
C ILE A 261 13.23 8.75 18.85
N VAL A 262 11.95 8.78 19.24
CA VAL A 262 11.35 7.84 20.19
C VAL A 262 10.32 6.99 19.48
N ALA A 263 10.44 5.67 19.60
CA ALA A 263 9.46 4.70 19.14
C ALA A 263 9.28 3.59 20.18
N HIS A 264 8.15 2.87 20.11
CA HIS A 264 7.78 1.90 21.16
C HIS A 264 8.55 0.57 21.11
N SER A 265 9.26 0.28 20.02
CA SER A 265 10.06 -0.95 19.85
C SER A 265 11.38 -0.67 19.11
N ASP A 266 12.40 -1.49 19.36
CA ASP A 266 13.69 -1.39 18.67
C ASP A 266 13.58 -1.71 17.17
N LEU A 267 12.58 -2.51 16.77
CA LEU A 267 12.32 -2.84 15.36
C LEU A 267 11.92 -1.59 14.58
N ILE A 268 11.03 -0.76 15.15
CA ILE A 268 10.63 0.50 14.52
C ILE A 268 11.79 1.49 14.48
N LEU A 269 12.62 1.55 15.53
CA LEU A 269 13.83 2.38 15.49
C LEU A 269 14.81 1.94 14.40
N GLU A 270 14.92 0.63 14.14
CA GLU A 270 15.71 0.11 13.01
C GLU A 270 15.09 0.52 11.67
N GLN A 271 13.77 0.44 11.53
CA GLN A 271 13.07 0.96 10.34
C GLN A 271 13.38 2.43 10.13
N TRP A 272 13.21 3.29 11.16
CA TRP A 272 13.55 4.70 11.06
C TRP A 272 14.96 4.93 10.53
N ARG A 273 15.97 4.17 10.99
CA ARG A 273 17.36 4.29 10.50
C ARG A 273 17.51 3.97 9.02
N ARG A 274 16.79 2.97 8.50
CA ARG A 274 16.80 2.62 7.06
C ARG A 274 16.15 3.69 6.20
N GLU A 275 15.10 4.32 6.71
CA GLU A 275 14.36 5.36 5.98
C GLU A 275 15.21 6.62 5.76
N PHE A 276 16.31 6.82 6.52
CA PHE A 276 17.30 7.86 6.22
C PHE A 276 18.03 7.61 4.90
N ASP A 277 18.29 6.37 4.54
CA ASP A 277 18.91 6.05 3.26
C ASP A 277 17.90 6.28 2.13
N SER A 278 16.74 5.60 2.21
CA SER A 278 15.72 5.66 1.15
C SER A 278 15.13 7.06 0.92
N HIS A 279 15.02 7.93 1.94
CA HIS A 279 14.38 9.23 1.79
C HIS A 279 15.32 10.42 1.92
N LEU A 280 16.42 10.28 2.66
CA LEU A 280 17.41 11.35 2.87
C LEU A 280 18.75 11.11 2.17
N ASN A 281 18.92 9.95 1.52
CA ASN A 281 20.13 9.50 0.83
C ASN A 281 21.38 9.58 1.71
N ILE A 282 21.24 9.15 2.97
CA ILE A 282 22.34 9.00 3.92
C ILE A 282 22.64 7.49 4.02
N PRO A 283 23.82 7.02 3.56
CA PRO A 283 24.11 5.59 3.44
C PRO A 283 23.84 4.80 4.71
N GLU A 284 23.29 3.59 4.57
CA GLU A 284 22.93 2.72 5.68
C GLU A 284 24.09 2.48 6.67
N GLU A 285 25.34 2.42 6.22
CA GLU A 285 26.51 2.20 7.09
C GLU A 285 26.72 3.34 8.10
N ARG A 286 26.22 4.55 7.79
CA ARG A 286 26.23 5.68 8.73
C ARG A 286 25.12 5.56 9.77
N THR A 287 24.02 4.89 9.44
CA THR A 287 22.83 4.85 10.27
C THR A 287 22.64 3.52 11.02
N GLN A 288 23.34 2.46 10.62
CA GLN A 288 23.23 1.12 11.20
C GLN A 288 24.17 0.85 12.38
N GLY A 289 23.85 -0.18 13.17
CA GLY A 289 24.75 -0.75 14.19
C GLY A 289 24.85 0.00 15.52
N SER A 290 24.33 1.23 15.62
CA SER A 290 24.36 2.04 16.85
C SER A 290 23.01 2.71 17.12
N ASP A 291 22.66 2.87 18.41
CA ASP A 291 21.49 3.65 18.83
C ASP A 291 21.73 5.17 18.75
N THR A 292 22.95 5.57 18.42
CA THR A 292 23.35 6.96 18.24
C THR A 292 24.09 7.09 16.90
N ILE A 293 23.63 8.00 16.04
CA ILE A 293 24.27 8.36 14.79
C ILE A 293 24.98 9.70 14.98
N ASP A 294 26.23 9.79 14.54
CA ASP A 294 27.02 11.02 14.51
C ASP A 294 27.17 11.49 13.06
N LEU A 295 26.62 12.67 12.77
CA LEU A 295 26.64 13.32 11.46
C LEU A 295 27.41 14.64 11.58
N SER A 296 27.98 15.11 10.47
CA SER A 296 28.79 16.34 10.44
C SER A 296 28.09 17.58 11.02
N TRP A 297 26.75 17.61 11.03
CA TRP A 297 25.93 18.71 11.55
C TRP A 297 25.32 18.43 12.95
N GLY A 298 25.30 17.18 13.43
CA GLY A 298 24.59 16.84 14.65
C GLY A 298 24.53 15.36 15.00
N GLU A 299 23.92 15.08 16.15
CA GLU A 299 23.81 13.73 16.72
C GLU A 299 22.34 13.29 16.79
N ILE A 300 22.02 12.09 16.31
CA ILE A 300 20.65 11.54 16.33
C ILE A 300 20.59 10.34 17.27
N HIS A 301 19.72 10.41 18.27
CA HIS A 301 19.51 9.37 19.26
C HIS A 301 18.21 8.61 19.01
N PHE A 302 18.31 7.31 18.83
CA PHE A 302 17.19 6.38 18.73
C PHE A 302 16.96 5.73 20.09
N ARG A 303 15.82 5.99 20.73
CA ARG A 303 15.58 5.54 22.10
C ARG A 303 14.18 4.99 22.25
N THR A 304 14.06 3.82 22.86
CA THR A 304 12.75 3.36 23.36
C THR A 304 12.38 4.13 24.63
N PRO A 305 11.09 4.31 24.94
CA PRO A 305 10.66 4.94 26.17
C PRO A 305 11.34 4.34 27.41
N GLN A 306 11.52 3.01 27.46
CA GLN A 306 12.17 2.30 28.57
C GLN A 306 13.58 2.82 28.85
N SER A 307 14.34 3.17 27.82
CA SER A 307 15.71 3.65 27.94
C SER A 307 15.80 5.09 28.51
N LEU A 308 14.70 5.84 28.50
CA LEU A 308 14.68 7.26 28.89
C LEU A 308 14.27 7.52 30.35
N ILE A 309 13.71 6.52 31.07
CA ILE A 309 13.12 6.68 32.43
C ILE A 309 14.08 7.23 33.47
N ASN A 310 15.37 6.90 33.34
CA ASN A 310 16.36 7.22 34.36
C ASN A 310 17.16 8.50 34.03
N GLN A 311 16.76 9.26 33.02
CA GLN A 311 17.42 10.49 32.62
C GLN A 311 16.76 11.68 33.33
N SER A 312 17.58 12.56 33.91
CA SER A 312 17.11 13.76 34.60
C SER A 312 17.11 15.01 33.73
N HIS A 313 17.67 14.93 32.52
CA HIS A 313 17.78 16.03 31.58
C HIS A 313 17.84 15.52 30.15
N TYR A 314 17.12 16.18 29.25
CA TYR A 314 17.00 15.83 27.84
C TYR A 314 17.47 17.00 26.98
N PRO A 315 18.78 17.11 26.69
CA PRO A 315 19.34 18.22 25.92
C PRO A 315 19.19 17.96 24.42
N TYR A 316 17.96 17.99 23.91
CA TYR A 316 17.64 17.77 22.49
C TYR A 316 16.99 19.02 21.89
N ASP A 317 17.44 19.39 20.70
CA ASP A 317 16.94 20.54 19.94
C ASP A 317 15.67 20.19 19.15
N LEU A 318 15.48 18.92 18.79
CA LEU A 318 14.26 18.38 18.18
C LEU A 318 13.93 17.01 18.77
N VAL A 319 12.66 16.80 19.12
CA VAL A 319 12.12 15.52 19.55
C VAL A 319 11.05 15.05 18.56
N VAL A 320 11.24 13.85 18.02
CA VAL A 320 10.28 13.15 17.17
C VAL A 320 9.70 11.99 17.97
N LEU A 321 8.39 12.01 18.19
CA LEU A 321 7.68 10.93 18.90
C LEU A 321 6.84 10.16 17.90
N ASP A 322 7.19 8.89 17.66
CA ASP A 322 6.40 7.99 16.83
C ASP A 322 5.36 7.23 17.65
N GLU A 323 4.18 7.00 17.08
CA GLU A 323 2.99 6.45 17.74
C GLU A 323 2.68 7.07 19.11
N ALA A 324 2.64 8.41 19.13
CA ALA A 324 2.58 9.21 20.35
C ALA A 324 1.39 8.92 21.27
N HIS A 325 0.31 8.34 20.75
CA HIS A 325 -0.83 7.88 21.53
C HIS A 325 -0.47 6.83 22.60
N HIS A 326 0.62 6.08 22.45
CA HIS A 326 1.08 5.12 23.46
C HIS A 326 1.62 5.83 24.71
N TYR A 327 1.99 7.09 24.58
CA TYR A 327 2.57 7.90 25.66
C TYR A 327 1.50 8.72 26.40
N ALA A 328 0.30 8.85 25.83
CA ALA A 328 -0.71 9.79 26.33
C ALA A 328 -1.75 9.19 27.31
N THR A 329 -1.93 7.87 27.43
CA THR A 329 -3.01 7.20 28.21
C THR A 329 -2.90 7.21 29.75
N GLY A 330 -2.06 8.06 30.36
CA GLY A 330 -2.05 8.29 31.81
C GLY A 330 -1.39 7.21 32.68
N ARG A 331 -1.14 6.00 32.17
CA ARG A 331 -0.41 4.94 32.89
C ARG A 331 1.02 4.81 32.35
N GLY A 332 2.01 5.01 33.23
CA GLY A 332 3.43 4.84 32.89
C GLY A 332 4.08 6.08 32.28
N TRP A 333 4.28 6.08 30.97
CA TRP A 333 5.25 6.90 30.21
C TRP A 333 4.89 8.38 30.00
N GLY A 334 3.69 8.79 30.37
CA GLY A 334 3.20 10.12 30.01
C GLY A 334 3.86 11.28 30.77
N ASP A 335 4.66 11.00 31.79
CA ASP A 335 5.54 11.98 32.45
C ASP A 335 6.70 12.39 31.52
N LEU A 336 7.07 11.57 30.54
CA LEU A 336 8.13 11.88 29.57
C LEU A 336 7.79 13.13 28.74
N LEU A 337 6.51 13.31 28.40
CA LEU A 337 6.02 14.50 27.69
C LEU A 337 6.18 15.79 28.51
N ASP A 338 6.27 15.69 29.83
CA ASP A 338 6.46 16.85 30.71
C ASP A 338 7.90 17.39 30.72
N HIS A 339 8.84 16.70 30.07
CA HIS A 339 10.26 17.05 30.10
C HIS A 339 10.79 17.68 28.80
N PHE A 340 9.95 17.85 27.78
CA PHE A 340 10.34 18.39 26.48
C PHE A 340 9.82 19.82 26.26
N ASP A 341 10.69 20.80 26.52
CA ASP A 341 10.41 22.23 26.35
C ASP A 341 10.84 22.78 24.96
N GLU A 342 11.53 21.98 24.14
CA GLU A 342 12.10 22.39 22.85
C GLU A 342 11.18 22.04 21.64
N ASN A 343 11.72 22.03 20.41
CA ASN A 343 10.94 21.69 19.22
C ASN A 343 10.47 20.23 19.29
N ILE A 344 9.19 19.98 19.02
CA ILE A 344 8.61 18.65 19.13
C ILE A 344 7.59 18.41 18.01
N ILE A 345 7.71 17.26 17.37
CA ILE A 345 6.71 16.72 16.47
C ILE A 345 6.29 15.35 16.96
N ALA A 346 5.01 15.19 17.26
CA ALA A 346 4.44 13.91 17.63
C ALA A 346 3.60 13.35 16.49
N LEU A 347 3.87 12.12 16.10
CA LEU A 347 3.18 11.39 15.05
C LEU A 347 2.27 10.37 15.73
N SER A 348 0.97 10.48 15.52
CA SER A 348 -0.01 9.55 16.09
C SER A 348 -0.84 8.91 14.99
N GLY A 349 -1.14 7.61 15.12
CA GLY A 349 -2.30 7.01 14.46
C GLY A 349 -3.61 7.60 14.97
N SER A 350 -4.61 7.71 14.07
CA SER A 350 -5.99 8.19 14.29
C SER A 350 -6.44 8.06 15.75
N VAL A 351 -6.48 9.17 16.48
CA VAL A 351 -6.83 9.17 17.91
C VAL A 351 -8.32 8.90 18.14
N ASP A 352 -9.16 9.19 17.14
CA ASP A 352 -10.62 9.00 17.18
C ASP A 352 -11.07 7.53 17.10
N ASP A 353 -10.15 6.65 16.72
CA ASP A 353 -10.38 5.23 16.48
C ASP A 353 -10.41 4.36 17.76
N ARG A 354 -10.42 5.02 18.93
CA ARG A 354 -10.31 4.40 20.26
C ARG A 354 -11.51 4.64 21.18
N GLY A 355 -12.61 5.18 20.64
CA GLY A 355 -13.85 5.38 21.41
C GLY A 355 -13.67 6.39 22.55
N SER A 356 -14.18 6.07 23.75
CA SER A 356 -14.34 7.02 24.87
C SER A 356 -13.07 7.64 25.47
N ASP A 357 -11.88 7.13 25.12
CA ASP A 357 -10.58 7.66 25.58
C ASP A 357 -9.95 8.67 24.58
N SER A 358 -10.56 8.91 23.41
CA SER A 358 -10.01 9.81 22.37
C SER A 358 -9.85 11.25 22.86
N ASP A 359 -10.88 11.79 23.53
CA ASP A 359 -10.90 13.16 24.05
C ASP A 359 -9.79 13.38 25.09
N VAL A 360 -9.57 12.42 25.98
CA VAL A 360 -8.54 12.50 27.03
C VAL A 360 -7.13 12.45 26.43
N LEU A 361 -6.94 11.62 25.39
CA LEU A 361 -5.69 11.51 24.65
C LEU A 361 -5.37 12.80 23.90
N GLN A 362 -6.36 13.33 23.17
CA GLN A 362 -6.25 14.58 22.44
C GLN A 362 -5.91 15.73 23.39
N ASP A 363 -6.68 15.89 24.48
CA ASP A 363 -6.43 16.91 25.49
C ASP A 363 -5.00 16.83 26.01
N ARG A 364 -4.47 15.63 26.25
CA ARG A 364 -3.10 15.48 26.77
C ARG A 364 -2.04 15.83 25.74
N LEU A 365 -2.18 15.41 24.49
CA LEU A 365 -1.25 15.76 23.42
C LEU A 365 -1.27 17.26 23.15
N GLU A 366 -2.45 17.88 23.08
CA GLU A 366 -2.62 19.32 22.90
C GLU A 366 -1.97 20.13 24.03
N ASN A 367 -2.15 19.69 25.28
CA ASN A 367 -1.62 20.38 26.44
C ASN A 367 -0.09 20.26 26.60
N LYS A 368 0.54 19.21 26.05
CA LYS A 368 1.96 18.88 26.32
C LYS A 368 2.86 19.01 25.11
N VAL A 369 2.41 18.53 23.95
CA VAL A 369 3.18 18.60 22.71
C VAL A 369 2.93 19.94 22.01
N GLY A 370 1.65 20.29 21.83
CA GLY A 370 1.21 21.49 21.13
C GLY A 370 -0.06 21.22 20.33
N ARG A 371 -0.55 22.21 19.59
CA ARG A 371 -1.78 22.09 18.78
C ARG A 371 -1.71 20.92 17.79
N ARG A 372 -2.87 20.38 17.40
CA ARG A 372 -2.98 19.45 16.27
C ARG A 372 -2.58 20.17 14.98
N ILE A 373 -1.51 19.72 14.31
CA ILE A 373 -0.99 20.36 13.09
C ILE A 373 -1.68 19.82 11.82
N LYS A 374 -2.07 18.55 11.82
CA LYS A 374 -2.84 17.93 10.74
C LYS A 374 -3.69 16.81 11.33
N ARG A 375 -4.89 16.66 10.79
CA ARG A 375 -5.70 15.44 10.87
C ARG A 375 -5.81 14.89 9.45
N TYR A 376 -5.49 13.62 9.29
CA TYR A 376 -5.56 12.94 8.00
C TYR A 376 -5.95 11.49 8.25
N ASP A 377 -7.24 11.19 8.09
CA ASP A 377 -7.81 9.87 8.36
C ASP A 377 -7.73 8.96 7.13
N ILE A 378 -8.20 7.72 7.31
CA ILE A 378 -8.17 6.71 6.25
C ILE A 378 -9.08 7.12 5.09
N GLU A 379 -10.21 7.77 5.37
CA GLU A 379 -11.14 8.26 4.35
C GLU A 379 -10.47 9.28 3.43
N SER A 380 -9.88 10.34 4.00
CA SER A 380 -9.11 11.32 3.22
C SER A 380 -7.99 10.65 2.42
N ALA A 381 -7.30 9.67 3.02
CA ALA A 381 -6.22 8.95 2.35
C ALA A 381 -6.68 8.04 1.20
N GLN A 382 -7.91 7.54 1.24
CA GLN A 382 -8.51 6.78 0.14
C GLN A 382 -9.01 7.70 -0.98
N GLU A 383 -9.62 8.84 -0.63
CA GLU A 383 -10.03 9.86 -1.60
C GLU A 383 -8.85 10.38 -2.43
N ASP A 384 -7.71 10.59 -1.77
CA ASP A 384 -6.46 11.04 -2.40
C ASP A 384 -5.67 9.90 -3.07
N GLY A 385 -6.17 8.65 -3.02
CA GLY A 385 -5.55 7.47 -3.66
C GLY A 385 -4.27 6.95 -3.01
N ILE A 386 -3.98 7.38 -1.77
CA ILE A 386 -2.76 7.04 -1.01
C ILE A 386 -2.88 5.67 -0.32
N ILE A 387 -4.03 5.40 0.29
CA ILE A 387 -4.39 4.08 0.80
C ILE A 387 -5.29 3.43 -0.24
N PRO A 388 -5.05 2.17 -0.64
CA PRO A 388 -5.91 1.53 -1.62
C PRO A 388 -7.30 1.30 -1.06
N ALA A 389 -8.28 1.29 -1.96
CA ALA A 389 -9.53 0.61 -1.67
C ALA A 389 -9.23 -0.87 -1.40
N PHE A 390 -9.82 -1.40 -0.33
CA PHE A 390 -9.70 -2.81 0.01
C PHE A 390 -11.07 -3.35 0.31
N ASP A 391 -11.34 -4.57 -0.16
CA ASP A 391 -12.48 -5.35 0.30
C ASP A 391 -12.05 -6.22 1.46
N TRP A 392 -12.97 -6.48 2.38
CA TRP A 392 -12.70 -7.42 3.44
C TRP A 392 -13.86 -8.32 3.80
N GLU A 393 -13.53 -9.52 4.24
CA GLU A 393 -14.47 -10.59 4.46
C GLU A 393 -14.17 -11.32 5.77
N VAL A 394 -15.23 -11.57 6.55
CA VAL A 394 -15.19 -12.42 7.72
C VAL A 394 -15.56 -13.85 7.30
N ARG A 395 -14.60 -14.77 7.39
CA ARG A 395 -14.82 -16.19 7.08
C ARG A 395 -14.98 -17.02 8.34
N TYR A 396 -16.12 -17.67 8.47
CA TYR A 396 -16.37 -18.64 9.53
C TYR A 396 -15.81 -20.02 9.15
N ALA A 397 -14.96 -20.57 10.01
CA ALA A 397 -14.35 -21.87 9.84
C ALA A 397 -14.50 -22.70 11.12
N GLN A 398 -14.46 -24.03 11.01
CA GLN A 398 -14.59 -24.88 12.18
C GLN A 398 -13.29 -24.82 13.02
N PHE A 399 -13.42 -24.86 14.35
CA PHE A 399 -12.26 -25.08 15.21
C PHE A 399 -11.64 -26.47 14.98
N GLU A 400 -10.36 -26.61 15.31
CA GLU A 400 -9.75 -27.92 15.50
C GLU A 400 -10.53 -28.72 16.56
N HIS A 401 -10.76 -30.00 16.27
CA HIS A 401 -11.52 -30.87 17.15
C HIS A 401 -10.71 -31.20 18.42
N ASP A 402 -11.29 -30.93 19.59
CA ASP A 402 -10.70 -31.20 20.90
C ASP A 402 -11.73 -31.83 21.83
N GLU A 403 -11.50 -33.10 22.17
CA GLU A 403 -12.39 -33.93 23.00
C GLU A 403 -12.61 -33.35 24.42
N ASP A 404 -11.59 -32.69 24.98
CA ASP A 404 -11.71 -32.03 26.29
C ASP A 404 -12.67 -30.84 26.20
N PHE A 405 -12.61 -30.06 25.12
CA PHE A 405 -13.49 -28.92 24.87
C PHE A 405 -14.93 -29.36 24.63
N VAL A 406 -15.15 -30.46 23.92
CA VAL A 406 -16.48 -31.09 23.75
C VAL A 406 -17.05 -31.48 25.12
N THR A 407 -16.30 -32.28 25.88
CA THR A 407 -16.71 -32.76 27.21
C THR A 407 -17.03 -31.61 28.16
N LEU A 408 -16.18 -30.58 28.13
CA LEU A 408 -16.33 -29.39 28.94
C LEU A 408 -17.55 -28.55 28.54
N SER A 409 -17.82 -28.41 27.25
CA SER A 409 -18.96 -27.66 26.73
C SER A 409 -20.28 -28.32 27.08
N GLN A 410 -20.37 -29.65 26.91
CA GLN A 410 -21.54 -30.42 27.32
C GLN A 410 -21.81 -30.28 28.83
N SER A 411 -20.75 -30.39 29.65
CA SER A 411 -20.87 -30.20 31.09
C SER A 411 -21.34 -28.78 31.45
N VAL A 412 -20.81 -27.75 30.79
CA VAL A 412 -21.21 -26.35 31.03
C VAL A 412 -22.68 -26.13 30.67
N ASP A 413 -23.15 -26.66 29.54
CA ASP A 413 -24.52 -26.47 29.07
C ASP A 413 -25.54 -27.12 30.02
N GLU A 414 -25.30 -28.38 30.40
CA GLU A 414 -26.15 -29.12 31.35
C GLU A 414 -26.28 -28.39 32.69
N HIS A 415 -25.16 -27.94 33.25
CA HIS A 415 -25.17 -27.23 34.54
C HIS A 415 -25.74 -25.83 34.42
N PHE A 416 -25.57 -25.14 33.29
CA PHE A 416 -26.13 -23.82 33.09
C PHE A 416 -27.66 -23.84 33.06
N ASP A 417 -28.23 -24.81 32.37
CA ASP A 417 -29.68 -25.00 32.33
C ASP A 417 -30.27 -25.39 33.69
N ALA A 418 -29.56 -26.22 34.46
CA ALA A 418 -29.93 -26.51 35.85
C ALA A 418 -29.86 -25.25 36.72
N PHE A 419 -28.79 -24.47 36.59
CA PHE A 419 -28.58 -23.24 37.35
C PHE A 419 -29.64 -22.17 37.05
N LYS A 420 -29.99 -21.94 35.77
CA LYS A 420 -31.08 -21.03 35.39
C LYS A 420 -32.41 -21.41 36.05
N LYS A 421 -32.72 -22.71 36.14
CA LYS A 421 -33.94 -23.21 36.81
C LYS A 421 -33.92 -22.92 38.32
N GLN A 422 -32.77 -23.09 38.98
CA GLN A 422 -32.60 -22.77 40.41
C GLN A 422 -32.75 -21.27 40.69
N VAL A 423 -32.14 -20.41 39.86
CA VAL A 423 -32.31 -18.95 39.94
C VAL A 423 -33.78 -18.57 39.75
N ALA A 424 -34.45 -19.11 38.73
CA ALA A 424 -35.88 -18.84 38.47
C ALA A 424 -36.80 -19.33 39.61
N ALA A 425 -36.41 -20.38 40.33
CA ALA A 425 -37.12 -20.89 41.49
C ALA A 425 -36.86 -20.10 42.80
N ASN A 426 -36.02 -19.06 42.75
CA ASN A 426 -35.52 -18.30 43.92
C ASN A 426 -34.79 -19.18 44.95
N GLU A 427 -34.17 -20.27 44.50
CA GLU A 427 -33.33 -21.13 45.37
C GLU A 427 -31.95 -20.50 45.63
N ILE A 428 -31.56 -19.54 44.79
CA ILE A 428 -30.32 -18.77 44.91
C ILE A 428 -30.68 -17.34 45.28
N ASP A 429 -30.16 -16.89 46.43
CA ASP A 429 -30.38 -15.54 46.95
C ASP A 429 -29.56 -14.51 46.15
N THR A 430 -30.14 -14.02 45.07
CA THR A 430 -29.56 -12.99 44.20
C THR A 430 -30.62 -12.08 43.62
N GLU A 431 -30.38 -10.77 43.67
CA GLU A 431 -31.19 -9.77 42.95
C GLU A 431 -30.76 -9.63 41.47
N ARG A 432 -29.61 -10.22 41.10
CA ARG A 432 -29.09 -10.22 39.73
C ARG A 432 -29.81 -11.26 38.88
N ARG A 433 -30.14 -10.87 37.65
CA ARG A 433 -30.61 -11.78 36.61
C ARG A 433 -29.38 -12.47 36.02
N LEU A 434 -29.32 -13.80 36.11
CA LEU A 434 -28.18 -14.61 35.68
C LEU A 434 -28.58 -15.44 34.45
N GLN A 435 -28.77 -14.76 33.32
CA GLN A 435 -29.30 -15.35 32.09
C GLN A 435 -28.21 -15.71 31.08
N THR A 436 -26.98 -15.24 31.32
CA THR A 436 -25.87 -15.40 30.39
C THR A 436 -24.62 -15.97 31.07
N PHE A 437 -23.71 -16.53 30.28
CA PHE A 437 -22.40 -16.96 30.78
C PHE A 437 -21.61 -15.83 31.44
N ASP A 438 -21.70 -14.61 30.92
CA ASP A 438 -20.97 -13.49 31.50
C ASP A 438 -21.59 -13.03 32.83
N ASP A 439 -22.92 -13.04 32.94
CA ASP A 439 -23.63 -12.76 34.19
C ASP A 439 -23.16 -13.72 35.29
N VAL A 440 -23.12 -15.01 34.98
CA VAL A 440 -22.68 -16.05 35.91
C VAL A 440 -21.23 -15.83 36.30
N ARG A 441 -20.33 -15.55 35.36
CA ARG A 441 -18.91 -15.30 35.66
C ARG A 441 -18.75 -14.10 36.58
N THR A 442 -19.37 -12.99 36.23
CA THR A 442 -19.35 -11.74 37.01
C THR A 442 -19.94 -11.96 38.39
N PHE A 443 -21.09 -12.63 38.49
CA PHE A 443 -21.69 -13.03 39.77
C PHE A 443 -20.75 -13.90 40.61
N SER A 444 -20.07 -14.85 39.99
CA SER A 444 -19.15 -15.77 40.66
C SER A 444 -17.96 -15.08 41.37
N HIS A 445 -17.66 -13.83 40.99
CA HIS A 445 -16.62 -12.99 41.62
C HIS A 445 -17.15 -12.08 42.73
N THR A 446 -18.48 -11.90 42.82
CA THR A 446 -19.13 -11.14 43.90
C THR A 446 -19.04 -11.86 45.24
N THR A 447 -19.34 -11.15 46.34
CA THR A 447 -19.40 -11.74 47.68
C THR A 447 -20.43 -12.86 47.78
N ALA A 448 -21.63 -12.67 47.20
CA ALA A 448 -22.70 -13.66 47.18
C ALA A 448 -22.29 -14.91 46.39
N GLY A 449 -21.74 -14.73 45.17
CA GLY A 449 -21.27 -15.85 44.36
C GLY A 449 -20.09 -16.61 44.98
N LYS A 450 -19.17 -15.92 45.68
CA LYS A 450 -18.09 -16.58 46.42
C LYS A 450 -18.59 -17.41 47.60
N GLU A 451 -19.64 -16.97 48.27
CA GLU A 451 -20.26 -17.75 49.34
C GLU A 451 -21.00 -18.96 48.77
N LEU A 452 -21.74 -18.79 47.67
CA LEU A 452 -22.39 -19.89 46.97
C LEU A 452 -21.39 -20.95 46.52
N LYS A 453 -20.21 -20.58 45.99
CA LYS A 453 -19.13 -21.53 45.65
C LYS A 453 -18.60 -22.34 46.84
N ARG A 454 -18.77 -21.87 48.09
CA ARG A 454 -18.33 -22.60 49.29
C ARG A 454 -19.39 -23.56 49.79
N SER A 455 -20.67 -23.17 49.67
CA SER A 455 -21.80 -23.95 50.17
C SER A 455 -22.34 -24.95 49.15
N ASP A 456 -22.17 -24.68 47.86
CA ASP A 456 -22.71 -25.45 46.74
C ASP A 456 -21.56 -25.97 45.86
N GLU A 457 -21.35 -27.28 45.88
CA GLU A 457 -20.31 -27.95 45.11
C GLU A 457 -20.63 -27.98 43.60
N ASP A 458 -21.91 -28.07 43.23
CA ASP A 458 -22.36 -28.11 41.84
C ASP A 458 -22.13 -26.75 41.18
N PHE A 459 -22.47 -25.64 41.86
CA PHE A 459 -22.17 -24.29 41.37
C PHE A 459 -20.66 -24.03 41.27
N ARG A 460 -19.86 -24.56 42.21
CA ARG A 460 -18.40 -24.47 42.15
C ARG A 460 -17.84 -25.21 40.93
N ALA A 461 -18.32 -26.42 40.67
CA ALA A 461 -17.93 -27.20 39.50
C ALA A 461 -18.33 -26.50 38.19
N PHE A 462 -19.58 -26.06 38.10
CA PHE A 462 -20.12 -25.32 36.96
C PHE A 462 -19.31 -24.05 36.67
N SER A 463 -19.13 -23.18 37.66
CA SER A 463 -18.38 -21.93 37.47
C SER A 463 -16.93 -22.22 37.04
N THR A 464 -16.28 -23.23 37.62
CA THR A 464 -14.93 -23.66 37.21
C THR A 464 -14.92 -24.13 35.76
N ALA A 465 -15.86 -25.00 35.37
CA ALA A 465 -15.99 -25.49 34.00
C ALA A 465 -16.24 -24.33 33.01
N LEU A 466 -17.06 -23.36 33.39
CA LEU A 466 -17.39 -22.18 32.58
C LEU A 466 -16.17 -21.27 32.34
N PHE A 467 -15.28 -21.10 33.32
CA PHE A 467 -14.01 -20.40 33.14
C PHE A 467 -13.04 -21.20 32.28
N SER A 468 -12.91 -22.50 32.54
CA SER A 468 -12.06 -23.40 31.74
C SER A 468 -12.50 -23.43 30.28
N ARG A 469 -13.80 -23.42 29.99
CA ARG A 469 -14.34 -23.41 28.62
C ARG A 469 -13.88 -22.18 27.85
N ARG A 470 -13.94 -21.01 28.50
CA ARG A 470 -13.44 -19.75 27.90
C ARG A 470 -11.98 -19.86 27.52
N MET A 471 -11.15 -20.30 28.47
CA MET A 471 -9.71 -20.40 28.30
C MET A 471 -9.36 -21.41 27.20
N LYS A 472 -10.01 -22.58 27.22
CA LYS A 472 -9.78 -23.64 26.23
C LYS A 472 -10.17 -23.17 24.83
N ARG A 473 -11.33 -22.50 24.68
CA ARG A 473 -11.76 -21.94 23.38
C ARG A 473 -10.78 -20.91 22.82
N TRP A 474 -10.18 -20.07 23.66
CA TRP A 474 -9.18 -19.08 23.21
C TRP A 474 -7.88 -19.71 22.69
N ASN A 475 -7.61 -20.96 23.06
CA ASN A 475 -6.44 -21.70 22.57
C ASN A 475 -6.78 -22.61 21.38
N LEU A 476 -8.05 -22.64 20.94
CA LEU A 476 -8.44 -23.38 19.74
C LEU A 476 -8.27 -22.48 18.53
N SER A 477 -7.68 -23.06 17.49
CA SER A 477 -7.48 -22.38 16.22
C SER A 477 -8.52 -22.85 15.21
N PRO A 478 -8.93 -21.99 14.26
CA PRO A 478 -9.59 -22.45 13.05
C PRO A 478 -8.73 -23.50 12.34
N GLN A 479 -9.38 -24.47 11.68
CA GLN A 479 -8.67 -25.46 10.86
C GLN A 479 -7.92 -24.77 9.71
N PHE A 480 -6.72 -25.27 9.37
CA PHE A 480 -5.90 -24.67 8.31
C PHE A 480 -6.50 -24.79 6.90
N ASP A 481 -7.48 -25.67 6.67
CA ASP A 481 -8.12 -25.89 5.37
C ASP A 481 -8.65 -24.59 4.75
N VAL A 482 -9.27 -23.71 5.57
CA VAL A 482 -9.74 -22.39 5.09
C VAL A 482 -8.59 -21.48 4.65
N MET A 483 -7.43 -21.55 5.30
CA MET A 483 -6.27 -20.75 4.94
C MET A 483 -5.70 -21.24 3.61
N VAL A 484 -5.65 -22.57 3.42
CA VAL A 484 -5.22 -23.18 2.16
C VAL A 484 -6.20 -22.83 1.03
N GLU A 485 -7.51 -22.86 1.29
CA GLU A 485 -8.57 -22.45 0.35
C GLU A 485 -8.37 -20.99 -0.11
N VAL A 486 -8.26 -20.06 0.85
CA VAL A 486 -8.06 -18.64 0.54
C VAL A 486 -6.76 -18.40 -0.23
N VAL A 487 -5.65 -19.04 0.18
CA VAL A 487 -4.37 -18.90 -0.54
C VAL A 487 -4.44 -19.53 -1.94
N ALA A 488 -5.19 -20.61 -2.13
CA ALA A 488 -5.38 -21.26 -3.43
C ALA A 488 -6.08 -20.33 -4.43
N ASP A 489 -7.07 -19.56 -3.98
CA ASP A 489 -7.78 -18.57 -4.79
C ASP A 489 -6.87 -17.40 -5.23
N HIS A 490 -5.76 -17.20 -4.52
CA HIS A 490 -4.81 -16.09 -4.68
C HIS A 490 -3.38 -16.53 -5.05
N THR A 491 -3.25 -17.65 -5.75
CA THR A 491 -1.93 -18.25 -6.09
C THR A 491 -1.01 -17.38 -6.96
N ASN A 492 -1.54 -16.35 -7.64
CA ASN A 492 -0.74 -15.41 -8.44
C ASN A 492 -0.57 -14.04 -7.75
N ASP A 493 -1.05 -13.90 -6.51
CA ASP A 493 -0.95 -12.68 -5.73
C ASP A 493 0.16 -12.79 -4.68
N HIS A 494 0.59 -11.65 -4.15
CA HIS A 494 1.41 -11.59 -2.95
C HIS A 494 0.51 -11.66 -1.71
N VAL A 495 0.57 -12.79 -0.99
CA VAL A 495 -0.31 -13.11 0.14
C VAL A 495 0.47 -13.09 1.45
N VAL A 496 -0.02 -12.32 2.42
CA VAL A 496 0.49 -12.32 3.79
C VAL A 496 -0.48 -13.05 4.69
N VAL A 497 0.01 -14.04 5.41
CA VAL A 497 -0.78 -14.85 6.33
C VAL A 497 -0.33 -14.61 7.77
N LEU A 498 -1.25 -14.14 8.61
CA LEU A 498 -1.03 -13.85 10.02
C LEU A 498 -1.65 -14.96 10.88
N VAL A 499 -0.84 -15.53 11.76
CA VAL A 499 -1.25 -16.55 12.75
C VAL A 499 -0.77 -16.15 14.16
N ASP A 500 -1.17 -16.91 15.19
CA ASP A 500 -0.93 -16.51 16.58
C ASP A 500 0.38 -17.04 17.18
N SER A 501 1.00 -18.06 16.56
CA SER A 501 2.20 -18.69 17.13
C SER A 501 3.17 -19.22 16.07
N ASN A 502 4.46 -19.26 16.41
CA ASN A 502 5.50 -19.82 15.53
C ASN A 502 5.22 -21.29 15.16
N ALA A 503 4.61 -22.06 16.04
CA ALA A 503 4.23 -23.45 15.74
C ALA A 503 3.18 -23.54 14.61
N GLN A 504 2.21 -22.62 14.60
CA GLN A 504 1.25 -22.52 13.49
C GLN A 504 1.91 -21.99 12.22
N VAL A 505 2.87 -21.05 12.34
CA VAL A 505 3.63 -20.56 11.18
C VAL A 505 4.30 -21.73 10.46
N GLU A 506 5.05 -22.56 11.20
CA GLU A 506 5.73 -23.73 10.64
C GLU A 506 4.74 -24.72 10.03
N ALA A 507 3.71 -25.12 10.79
CA ALA A 507 2.76 -26.13 10.36
C ALA A 507 1.95 -25.70 9.12
N LEU A 508 1.51 -24.44 9.05
CA LEU A 508 0.79 -23.91 7.89
C LEU A 508 1.71 -23.73 6.69
N THR A 509 2.95 -23.26 6.89
CA THR A 509 3.93 -23.10 5.80
C THR A 509 4.21 -24.44 5.13
N ASP A 510 4.44 -25.50 5.92
CA ASP A 510 4.68 -26.84 5.37
C ASP A 510 3.46 -27.37 4.62
N ARG A 511 2.24 -27.15 5.17
CA ARG A 511 0.99 -27.53 4.52
C ARG A 511 0.79 -26.82 3.18
N LEU A 512 1.03 -25.52 3.11
CA LEU A 512 0.93 -24.74 1.88
C LEU A 512 1.91 -25.22 0.80
N ARG A 513 3.14 -25.58 1.19
CA ARG A 513 4.15 -26.13 0.25
C ARG A 513 3.79 -27.51 -0.26
N ASP A 514 3.16 -28.33 0.57
CA ASP A 514 2.78 -29.70 0.21
C ASP A 514 1.51 -29.74 -0.67
N GLU A 515 0.55 -28.86 -0.40
CA GLU A 515 -0.78 -28.89 -1.05
C GLU A 515 -0.88 -27.95 -2.26
N LEU A 516 -0.14 -26.85 -2.29
CA LEU A 516 -0.21 -25.84 -3.37
C LEU A 516 1.08 -25.81 -4.20
N SER A 517 0.93 -25.59 -5.50
CA SER A 517 2.07 -25.45 -6.43
C SER A 517 2.60 -24.00 -6.47
N ILE A 518 2.91 -23.43 -5.30
CA ILE A 518 3.43 -22.06 -5.16
C ILE A 518 4.95 -22.11 -5.06
N THR A 519 5.64 -21.27 -5.84
CA THR A 519 7.11 -21.30 -5.92
C THR A 519 7.77 -20.68 -4.69
N THR A 520 7.16 -19.64 -4.12
CA THR A 520 7.72 -18.87 -3.00
C THR A 520 6.76 -18.92 -1.81
N VAL A 521 7.13 -19.70 -0.78
CA VAL A 521 6.41 -19.77 0.50
C VAL A 521 7.41 -19.62 1.64
N GLN A 522 7.36 -18.48 2.34
CA GLN A 522 8.30 -18.10 3.38
C GLN A 522 7.65 -18.12 4.77
N ALA A 523 8.40 -18.60 5.76
CA ALA A 523 8.00 -18.53 7.16
C ALA A 523 8.73 -17.37 7.85
N ALA A 524 8.05 -16.57 8.65
CA ALA A 524 8.61 -15.51 9.45
C ALA A 524 8.34 -15.81 10.92
N THR A 525 9.39 -16.18 11.67
CA THR A 525 9.28 -16.51 13.09
C THR A 525 10.20 -15.64 13.94
N SER A 526 9.74 -15.29 15.14
CA SER A 526 10.40 -14.32 16.01
C SER A 526 11.76 -14.79 16.58
N ASP A 527 12.06 -16.08 16.46
CA ASP A 527 13.30 -16.71 16.93
C ASP A 527 14.43 -16.69 15.88
N GLN A 528 14.13 -16.29 14.64
CA GLN A 528 15.12 -16.19 13.58
C GLN A 528 15.98 -14.91 13.70
N PRO A 529 17.24 -14.95 13.26
CA PRO A 529 18.06 -13.74 13.14
C PRO A 529 17.39 -12.73 12.21
N ARG A 530 17.49 -11.43 12.54
CA ARG A 530 16.86 -10.35 11.77
C ARG A 530 17.30 -10.32 10.29
N ALA A 531 18.57 -10.60 10.01
CA ALA A 531 19.07 -10.71 8.64
C ALA A 531 18.32 -11.79 7.84
N THR A 532 18.05 -12.95 8.45
CA THR A 532 17.30 -14.03 7.79
C THR A 532 15.85 -13.65 7.54
N LEU A 533 15.22 -12.90 8.44
CA LEU A 533 13.87 -12.39 8.22
C LEU A 533 13.85 -11.39 7.05
N ARG A 534 14.86 -10.51 6.95
CA ARG A 534 15.04 -9.58 5.83
C ARG A 534 15.15 -10.32 4.51
N ASP A 535 16.07 -11.28 4.40
CA ASP A 535 16.28 -12.04 3.16
C ASP A 535 14.99 -12.73 2.67
N ARG A 536 14.15 -13.24 3.60
CA ARG A 536 12.87 -13.88 3.27
C ARG A 536 11.80 -12.90 2.78
N LEU A 537 11.78 -11.69 3.32
CA LEU A 537 10.85 -10.64 2.90
C LEU A 537 11.25 -10.08 1.53
N ASP A 538 12.54 -9.92 1.28
CA ASP A 538 13.06 -9.49 -0.02
C ASP A 538 12.73 -10.55 -1.09
N GLU A 539 12.96 -11.84 -0.80
CA GLU A 539 12.57 -12.95 -1.70
C GLU A 539 11.05 -13.02 -1.94
N PHE A 540 10.24 -12.66 -0.94
CA PHE A 540 8.79 -12.54 -1.11
C PHE A 540 8.42 -11.37 -2.02
N ASN A 541 9.04 -10.20 -1.85
CA ASN A 541 8.74 -9.00 -2.64
C ASN A 541 9.21 -9.13 -4.10
N ASP A 542 10.29 -9.86 -4.35
CA ASP A 542 10.89 -10.05 -5.68
C ASP A 542 10.22 -11.18 -6.50
N ALA A 543 9.20 -11.85 -5.95
CA ALA A 543 8.57 -13.00 -6.60
C ALA A 543 7.70 -12.60 -7.81
N GLU A 544 8.15 -12.93 -9.03
CA GLU A 544 7.44 -12.57 -10.28
C GLU A 544 6.02 -13.16 -10.43
N SER A 545 5.72 -14.29 -9.78
CA SER A 545 4.45 -15.03 -9.95
C SER A 545 3.56 -15.00 -8.70
N GLY A 546 3.78 -14.04 -7.79
CA GLY A 546 3.16 -14.03 -6.47
C GLY A 546 3.89 -14.93 -5.47
N GLY A 547 3.81 -14.57 -4.20
CA GLY A 547 4.50 -15.24 -3.11
C GLY A 547 3.63 -15.28 -1.87
N VAL A 548 3.94 -16.19 -0.94
CA VAL A 548 3.26 -16.29 0.34
C VAL A 548 4.25 -16.11 1.47
N VAL A 549 3.95 -15.23 2.42
CA VAL A 549 4.70 -15.14 3.68
C VAL A 549 3.76 -15.40 4.86
N VAL A 550 4.14 -16.33 5.71
CA VAL A 550 3.39 -16.71 6.92
C VAL A 550 4.16 -16.24 8.14
N GLY A 551 3.53 -15.49 9.04
CA GLY A 551 4.18 -15.05 10.26
C GLY A 551 3.18 -14.70 11.36
N THR A 552 3.70 -14.31 12.52
CA THR A 552 2.82 -13.89 13.61
C THR A 552 2.37 -12.44 13.44
N GLY A 553 1.17 -12.12 13.94
CA GLY A 553 0.65 -10.75 13.92
C GLY A 553 1.57 -9.73 14.60
N ASP A 554 2.31 -10.12 15.63
CA ASP A 554 3.26 -9.24 16.32
C ASP A 554 4.57 -9.03 15.56
N LEU A 555 4.92 -9.94 14.63
CA LEU A 555 6.16 -9.85 13.85
C LEU A 555 5.95 -9.18 12.50
N LEU A 556 4.91 -9.60 11.76
CA LEU A 556 4.60 -9.08 10.43
C LEU A 556 3.59 -7.94 10.47
N GLY A 557 2.80 -7.81 11.54
CA GLY A 557 1.83 -6.73 11.68
C GLY A 557 2.39 -5.46 12.33
N GLU A 558 3.42 -5.56 13.18
CA GLU A 558 4.04 -4.42 13.87
C GLU A 558 5.51 -4.26 13.45
N GLY A 559 5.80 -3.29 12.58
CA GLY A 559 7.18 -2.88 12.26
C GLY A 559 7.81 -3.47 11.00
N VAL A 560 7.02 -4.09 10.11
CA VAL A 560 7.45 -4.52 8.77
C VAL A 560 6.48 -3.96 7.73
N ASP A 561 6.99 -3.27 6.71
CA ASP A 561 6.21 -2.83 5.55
C ASP A 561 6.33 -3.89 4.45
N ILE A 562 5.20 -4.30 3.86
CA ILE A 562 5.15 -5.35 2.83
C ILE A 562 4.42 -4.77 1.61
N PRO A 563 5.05 -3.83 0.87
CA PRO A 563 4.36 -3.00 -0.12
C PRO A 563 3.81 -3.79 -1.31
N GLN A 564 4.32 -5.01 -1.58
CA GLN A 564 3.81 -5.85 -2.66
C GLN A 564 2.56 -6.66 -2.29
N ALA A 565 2.20 -6.79 -1.00
CA ALA A 565 1.09 -7.66 -0.61
C ALA A 565 -0.28 -7.13 -1.04
N ASN A 566 -1.01 -7.91 -1.83
CA ASN A 566 -2.36 -7.57 -2.31
C ASN A 566 -3.43 -8.26 -1.45
N VAL A 567 -3.05 -9.33 -0.76
CA VAL A 567 -3.97 -10.16 0.01
C VAL A 567 -3.42 -10.35 1.41
N ALA A 568 -4.24 -10.09 2.42
CA ALA A 568 -3.91 -10.33 3.82
C ALA A 568 -4.93 -11.31 4.43
N VAL A 569 -4.44 -12.37 5.06
CA VAL A 569 -5.28 -13.38 5.72
C VAL A 569 -4.91 -13.43 7.20
N ASN A 570 -5.85 -13.07 8.07
CA ASN A 570 -5.68 -13.12 9.51
C ASN A 570 -6.44 -14.29 10.11
N MET A 571 -5.72 -15.20 10.79
CA MET A 571 -6.32 -16.22 11.63
C MET A 571 -6.52 -15.65 13.03
N ALA A 572 -7.78 -15.41 13.41
CA ALA A 572 -8.09 -14.84 14.72
C ALA A 572 -8.42 -15.92 15.76
N THR A 573 -7.73 -15.91 16.90
CA THR A 573 -8.14 -16.63 18.14
C THR A 573 -9.01 -15.76 19.07
N GLY A 574 -9.20 -14.48 18.76
CA GLY A 574 -9.87 -13.48 19.60
C GLY A 574 -10.88 -12.57 18.86
N GLY A 575 -11.46 -11.61 19.58
CA GLY A 575 -12.25 -10.51 18.99
C GLY A 575 -11.33 -9.46 18.36
N VAL A 576 -11.90 -8.53 17.60
CA VAL A 576 -11.10 -7.55 16.85
C VAL A 576 -10.55 -6.47 17.76
N ASN A 577 -9.32 -6.04 17.49
CA ASN A 577 -8.78 -4.82 18.07
C ASN A 577 -8.39 -3.83 16.97
N ALA A 578 -8.34 -2.54 17.31
CA ALA A 578 -7.92 -1.49 16.38
C ALA A 578 -6.47 -1.68 15.86
N GLN A 579 -5.65 -2.49 16.56
CA GLN A 579 -4.32 -2.84 16.08
C GLN A 579 -4.38 -3.68 14.81
N LEU A 580 -5.36 -4.58 14.65
CA LEU A 580 -5.54 -5.39 13.43
C LEU A 580 -5.64 -4.52 12.18
N VAL A 581 -6.36 -3.40 12.25
CA VAL A 581 -6.50 -2.46 11.12
C VAL A 581 -5.21 -1.69 10.86
N GLN A 582 -4.53 -1.24 11.90
CA GLN A 582 -3.22 -0.59 11.77
C GLN A 582 -2.18 -1.52 11.14
N ARG A 583 -2.28 -2.83 11.43
CA ARG A 583 -1.48 -3.91 10.84
C ARG A 583 -1.84 -4.09 9.35
N ILE A 584 -3.14 -4.12 9.02
CA ILE A 584 -3.63 -4.26 7.63
C ILE A 584 -3.21 -3.09 6.74
N GLY A 585 -3.33 -1.85 7.22
CA GLY A 585 -2.95 -0.67 6.45
C GLY A 585 -1.47 -0.65 6.05
N ARG A 586 -0.57 -1.23 6.86
CA ARG A 586 0.85 -1.41 6.53
C ARG A 586 1.09 -2.56 5.55
N VAL A 587 0.35 -3.67 5.69
CA VAL A 587 0.46 -4.81 4.77
C VAL A 587 -0.08 -4.47 3.38
N LEU A 588 -1.11 -3.63 3.28
CA LEU A 588 -1.79 -3.33 2.02
C LEU A 588 -1.34 -2.01 1.36
N ARG A 589 -0.11 -1.54 1.59
CA ARG A 589 0.34 -0.23 1.05
C ARG A 589 0.22 -0.18 -0.50
N ASN A 590 -0.21 0.97 -1.04
CA ASN A 590 -0.37 1.23 -2.48
C ASN A 590 0.63 2.30 -2.97
N PRO A 591 1.88 1.93 -3.29
CA PRO A 591 2.88 2.90 -3.73
C PRO A 591 2.61 3.51 -5.11
N MET A 592 1.76 2.89 -5.95
CA MET A 592 1.55 3.26 -7.36
C MET A 592 0.14 3.80 -7.68
N GLY A 593 -0.77 3.89 -6.70
CA GLY A 593 -2.10 4.49 -6.83
C GLY A 593 -3.22 3.57 -7.37
N ASP A 594 -2.93 2.45 -8.03
CA ASP A 594 -3.95 1.58 -8.69
C ASP A 594 -4.07 0.16 -8.08
N LYS A 595 -3.74 0.01 -6.80
CA LYS A 595 -3.82 -1.28 -6.10
C LYS A 595 -5.20 -1.46 -5.48
N HIS A 596 -5.82 -2.61 -5.69
CA HIS A 596 -6.99 -3.05 -4.91
C HIS A 596 -6.57 -4.24 -4.04
N ALA A 597 -6.90 -4.19 -2.76
CA ALA A 597 -6.47 -5.22 -1.81
C ALA A 597 -7.63 -6.04 -1.24
N HIS A 598 -7.33 -7.25 -0.79
CA HIS A 598 -8.32 -8.14 -0.17
C HIS A 598 -7.86 -8.56 1.23
N PHE A 599 -8.74 -8.41 2.22
CA PHE A 599 -8.48 -8.83 3.59
C PHE A 599 -9.47 -9.92 4.05
N TYR A 600 -8.95 -11.03 4.52
CA TYR A 600 -9.74 -12.13 5.06
C TYR A 600 -9.49 -12.25 6.56
N ASN A 601 -10.54 -12.18 7.37
CA ASN A 601 -10.48 -12.46 8.79
C ASN A 601 -11.18 -13.78 9.11
N VAL A 602 -10.41 -14.79 9.48
CA VAL A 602 -10.91 -16.14 9.75
C VAL A 602 -11.27 -16.29 11.22
N LEU A 603 -12.53 -16.67 11.48
CA LEU A 603 -13.08 -16.89 12.81
C LEU A 603 -13.48 -18.35 13.01
N GLY A 604 -13.11 -18.89 14.17
CA GLY A 604 -13.46 -20.25 14.54
C GLY A 604 -14.87 -20.39 15.12
N VAL A 605 -15.55 -21.45 14.69
CA VAL A 605 -16.88 -21.87 15.13
C VAL A 605 -16.78 -23.25 15.78
N PRO A 606 -17.40 -23.48 16.96
CA PRO A 606 -17.40 -24.80 17.58
C PRO A 606 -18.17 -25.82 16.74
N ASP A 607 -17.73 -27.08 16.81
CA ASP A 607 -18.46 -28.18 16.19
C ASP A 607 -19.80 -28.46 16.89
N ALA A 608 -20.68 -29.23 16.25
CA ALA A 608 -22.02 -29.55 16.76
C ALA A 608 -22.03 -30.11 18.19
N ASN A 609 -20.97 -30.82 18.61
CA ASN A 609 -20.91 -31.46 19.93
C ASN A 609 -20.41 -30.51 21.02
N ALA A 610 -19.69 -29.45 20.65
CA ALA A 610 -19.16 -28.43 21.56
C ALA A 610 -19.93 -27.10 21.52
N ALA A 611 -20.78 -26.89 20.51
CA ALA A 611 -21.59 -25.69 20.33
C ALA A 611 -22.69 -25.59 21.40
N ILE A 612 -22.85 -24.39 21.96
CA ILE A 612 -23.97 -24.05 22.85
C ILE A 612 -24.80 -22.97 22.14
N PRO A 613 -25.89 -23.34 21.43
CA PRO A 613 -26.57 -22.49 20.45
C PRO A 613 -26.85 -21.06 20.92
N SER A 614 -27.53 -20.89 22.05
CA SER A 614 -27.89 -19.56 22.57
C SER A 614 -26.69 -18.69 22.95
N GLN A 615 -25.64 -19.28 23.51
CA GLN A 615 -24.51 -18.52 24.08
C GLN A 615 -23.41 -18.25 23.05
N ASP A 616 -23.06 -19.25 22.25
CA ASP A 616 -22.06 -19.10 21.19
C ASP A 616 -22.66 -18.35 20.00
N GLY A 617 -23.92 -18.61 19.66
CA GLY A 617 -24.64 -17.90 18.61
C GLY A 617 -24.78 -16.40 18.86
N ARG A 618 -25.20 -16.02 20.07
CA ARG A 618 -25.25 -14.60 20.48
C ARG A 618 -23.91 -13.92 20.30
N ARG A 619 -22.82 -14.57 20.74
CA ARG A 619 -21.47 -14.03 20.61
C ARG A 619 -21.04 -13.86 19.16
N LEU A 620 -21.42 -14.77 18.25
CA LEU A 620 -21.12 -14.65 16.83
C LEU A 620 -21.78 -13.41 16.21
N ILE A 621 -23.03 -13.13 16.58
CA ILE A 621 -23.78 -11.95 16.11
C ILE A 621 -23.21 -10.67 16.71
N GLU A 622 -22.92 -10.66 18.03
CA GLU A 622 -22.25 -9.54 18.70
C GLU A 622 -20.92 -9.20 18.02
N HIS A 623 -20.07 -10.21 17.78
CA HIS A 623 -18.83 -10.02 17.02
C HIS A 623 -19.09 -9.49 15.60
N ALA A 624 -20.09 -9.99 14.88
CA ALA A 624 -20.43 -9.48 13.55
C ALA A 624 -20.81 -7.99 13.56
N GLY A 625 -21.53 -7.54 14.61
CA GLY A 625 -21.79 -6.12 14.87
C GLY A 625 -20.51 -5.34 15.12
N GLU A 626 -19.60 -5.85 15.95
CA GLU A 626 -18.27 -5.25 16.19
C GLU A 626 -17.47 -5.10 14.87
N PHE A 627 -17.51 -6.11 14.00
CA PHE A 627 -16.86 -6.05 12.68
C PHE A 627 -17.49 -5.00 11.77
N CYS A 628 -18.82 -4.87 11.75
CA CYS A 628 -19.50 -3.85 10.97
C CYS A 628 -19.18 -2.43 11.46
N ALA A 629 -19.18 -2.22 12.79
CA ALA A 629 -18.78 -0.94 13.38
C ALA A 629 -17.34 -0.57 13.02
N LEU A 630 -16.45 -1.57 12.99
CA LEU A 630 -15.08 -1.38 12.55
C LEU A 630 -15.00 -1.04 11.05
N GLY A 631 -15.73 -1.75 10.20
CA GLY A 631 -15.76 -1.49 8.75
C GLY A 631 -16.37 -0.13 8.39
N ALA A 632 -17.37 0.32 9.15
CA ALA A 632 -17.96 1.65 9.00
C ALA A 632 -16.93 2.77 9.17
N ARG A 633 -15.88 2.55 9.99
CA ARG A 633 -14.76 3.49 10.14
C ARG A 633 -13.86 3.61 8.90
N PHE A 634 -13.95 2.66 7.97
CA PHE A 634 -13.26 2.69 6.66
C PHE A 634 -14.22 2.95 5.50
N ASN A 635 -15.47 3.30 5.80
CA ASN A 635 -16.53 3.40 4.80
C ASN A 635 -16.67 2.13 3.94
N ASN A 636 -16.34 0.97 4.54
CA ASN A 636 -16.43 -0.34 3.89
C ASN A 636 -16.71 -1.42 4.93
N LEU A 637 -17.97 -1.82 5.06
CA LEU A 637 -18.38 -2.90 5.95
C LEU A 637 -17.97 -4.27 5.38
N PRO A 638 -17.79 -5.30 6.23
CA PRO A 638 -17.29 -6.60 5.78
C PRO A 638 -18.34 -7.40 5.01
N GLY A 639 -17.89 -8.25 4.09
CA GLY A 639 -18.63 -9.42 3.64
C GLY A 639 -18.59 -10.54 4.69
N PHE A 640 -19.56 -11.47 4.64
CA PHE A 640 -19.57 -12.65 5.51
C PHE A 640 -19.68 -13.94 4.70
N ALA A 641 -18.82 -14.92 4.99
CA ALA A 641 -18.80 -16.20 4.29
C ALA A 641 -18.41 -17.38 5.19
N THR A 642 -18.56 -18.60 4.68
CA THR A 642 -18.18 -19.86 5.35
C THR A 642 -17.04 -20.55 4.59
N ALA A 643 -16.12 -21.17 5.32
CA ALA A 643 -15.17 -22.13 4.75
C ALA A 643 -15.89 -23.36 4.16
N SER A 644 -15.28 -24.01 3.16
CA SER A 644 -15.87 -25.19 2.50
C SER A 644 -16.22 -26.35 3.45
N ASP A 645 -15.44 -26.50 4.52
CA ASP A 645 -15.48 -27.65 5.41
C ASP A 645 -16.34 -27.42 6.67
N LEU A 646 -16.93 -26.23 6.83
CA LEU A 646 -17.81 -25.93 7.94
C LEU A 646 -19.16 -26.63 7.77
N ASP A 647 -19.66 -27.26 8.84
CA ASP A 647 -21.05 -27.73 8.88
C ASP A 647 -22.02 -26.53 8.93
N ASN A 648 -22.52 -26.19 7.75
CA ASN A 648 -23.51 -25.13 7.53
C ASN A 648 -24.76 -25.26 8.41
N GLY A 649 -25.13 -26.48 8.84
CA GLY A 649 -26.25 -26.70 9.75
C GLY A 649 -25.99 -26.17 11.15
N VAL A 650 -24.75 -26.34 11.65
CA VAL A 650 -24.34 -25.88 13.00
C VAL A 650 -24.33 -24.35 13.06
N LEU A 651 -23.74 -23.69 12.05
CA LEU A 651 -23.70 -22.23 12.02
C LEU A 651 -25.11 -21.62 11.89
N SER A 652 -25.98 -22.22 11.07
CA SER A 652 -27.38 -21.81 10.94
C SER A 652 -28.12 -21.88 12.28
N GLU A 653 -27.97 -23.00 13.03
CA GLU A 653 -28.56 -23.15 14.35
C GLU A 653 -28.03 -22.13 15.36
N LEU A 654 -26.72 -21.87 15.35
CA LEU A 654 -26.08 -20.88 16.21
C LEU A 654 -26.64 -19.48 15.95
N LEU A 655 -26.70 -19.02 14.69
CA LEU A 655 -27.22 -17.68 14.38
C LEU A 655 -28.70 -17.56 14.77
N ALA A 656 -29.53 -18.55 14.46
CA ALA A 656 -30.96 -18.52 14.82
C ALA A 656 -31.17 -18.48 16.34
N ALA A 657 -30.54 -19.40 17.09
CA ALA A 657 -30.67 -19.47 18.54
C ALA A 657 -30.03 -18.26 19.25
N GLY A 658 -28.96 -17.71 18.67
CA GLY A 658 -28.32 -16.48 19.13
C GLY A 658 -29.22 -15.26 18.99
N ALA A 659 -29.83 -15.09 17.81
CA ALA A 659 -30.78 -14.02 17.55
C ALA A 659 -31.97 -14.10 18.50
N ASP A 660 -32.58 -15.28 18.64
CA ASP A 660 -33.68 -15.51 19.59
C ASP A 660 -33.27 -15.17 21.03
N SER A 661 -32.07 -15.57 21.45
CA SER A 661 -31.55 -15.26 22.78
C SER A 661 -31.38 -13.75 23.00
N ILE A 662 -30.84 -13.00 22.03
CA ILE A 662 -30.70 -11.53 22.15
C ILE A 662 -32.09 -10.90 22.26
N ASN A 663 -33.02 -11.34 21.42
CA ASN A 663 -34.39 -10.85 21.38
C ASN A 663 -35.15 -11.05 22.71
N GLU A 664 -35.03 -12.24 23.29
CA GLU A 664 -35.62 -12.55 24.59
C GLU A 664 -35.02 -11.67 25.71
N LEU A 665 -33.70 -11.48 25.69
CA LEU A 665 -33.03 -10.61 26.66
C LEU A 665 -33.45 -9.14 26.51
N GLN A 666 -33.58 -8.64 25.28
CA GLN A 666 -34.08 -7.28 24.97
C GLN A 666 -35.53 -7.10 25.44
N LYS A 667 -36.43 -8.04 25.12
CA LYS A 667 -37.84 -8.02 25.58
C LYS A 667 -37.97 -7.99 27.11
N ASN A 668 -37.03 -8.63 27.81
CA ASN A 668 -36.99 -8.65 29.27
C ASN A 668 -36.28 -7.44 29.89
N GLY A 669 -35.74 -6.53 29.08
CA GLY A 669 -34.94 -5.37 29.51
C GLY A 669 -33.67 -5.79 30.25
N VAL A 670 -33.02 -6.86 29.78
CA VAL A 670 -31.79 -7.44 30.37
C VAL A 670 -30.61 -7.32 29.42
N TYR A 671 -30.85 -7.15 28.12
CA TYR A 671 -29.79 -6.92 27.16
C TYR A 671 -29.37 -5.46 27.16
N ASP A 672 -28.12 -5.20 27.53
CA ASP A 672 -27.50 -3.90 27.34
C ASP A 672 -26.95 -3.87 25.90
N LEU A 673 -27.45 -2.93 25.10
CA LEU A 673 -26.88 -2.67 23.77
C LEU A 673 -25.44 -2.16 23.92
N PRO A 674 -24.58 -2.34 22.90
CA PRO A 674 -23.26 -1.73 22.88
C PRO A 674 -23.31 -0.22 23.17
N ASP A 675 -22.31 0.30 23.90
CA ASP A 675 -22.18 1.73 24.17
C ASP A 675 -21.89 2.53 22.89
N ASP A 676 -21.25 1.89 21.90
CA ASP A 676 -21.01 2.45 20.58
C ASP A 676 -22.30 2.44 19.76
N ARG A 677 -22.70 3.61 19.29
CA ARG A 677 -23.97 3.79 18.56
C ARG A 677 -23.93 3.11 17.18
N ALA A 678 -22.81 3.16 16.47
CA ALA A 678 -22.69 2.52 15.17
C ALA A 678 -22.71 0.99 15.33
N GLU A 679 -22.04 0.47 16.35
CA GLU A 679 -22.10 -0.96 16.70
C GLU A 679 -23.53 -1.39 17.03
N ALA A 680 -24.24 -0.63 17.86
CA ALA A 680 -25.63 -0.93 18.20
C ALA A 680 -26.57 -0.89 16.99
N GLU A 681 -26.39 0.07 16.08
CA GLU A 681 -27.17 0.19 14.84
C GLU A 681 -26.88 -1.00 13.90
N HIS A 682 -25.62 -1.37 13.68
CA HIS A 682 -25.28 -2.51 12.83
C HIS A 682 -25.67 -3.85 13.43
N LEU A 683 -25.51 -4.04 14.74
CA LEU A 683 -25.98 -5.23 15.45
C LEU A 683 -27.48 -5.43 15.23
N GLN A 684 -28.27 -4.37 15.32
CA GLN A 684 -29.71 -4.46 15.11
C GLN A 684 -30.06 -4.77 13.65
N GLY A 685 -29.37 -4.18 12.68
CA GLY A 685 -29.55 -4.50 11.25
C GLY A 685 -29.28 -5.98 10.96
N LEU A 686 -28.17 -6.53 11.48
CA LEU A 686 -27.85 -7.96 11.36
C LEU A 686 -28.86 -8.87 12.06
N LEU A 687 -29.44 -8.45 13.20
CA LEU A 687 -30.51 -9.22 13.86
C LEU A 687 -31.79 -9.26 13.03
N ASP A 688 -32.18 -8.14 12.43
CA ASP A 688 -33.41 -8.02 11.64
C ASP A 688 -33.35 -8.94 10.40
N THR A 689 -32.21 -8.97 9.69
CA THR A 689 -31.99 -9.88 8.55
C THR A 689 -32.12 -11.37 8.92
N VAL A 690 -31.65 -11.79 10.10
CA VAL A 690 -31.78 -13.20 10.54
C VAL A 690 -33.25 -13.61 10.67
N TRP A 691 -34.14 -12.70 11.10
CA TRP A 691 -35.57 -13.01 11.24
C TRP A 691 -36.36 -12.88 9.94
N GLU A 692 -36.01 -11.94 9.07
CA GLU A 692 -36.71 -11.76 7.79
C GLU A 692 -36.54 -12.97 6.87
N VAL A 693 -35.37 -13.59 6.92
CA VAL A 693 -34.97 -14.65 6.00
C VAL A 693 -35.76 -15.97 6.17
N ASN A 694 -36.33 -16.25 7.35
CA ASN A 694 -37.15 -17.46 7.66
C ASN A 694 -36.67 -18.75 6.96
N SER A 695 -35.34 -18.89 6.82
CA SER A 695 -34.67 -19.95 6.08
C SER A 695 -33.66 -20.62 7.00
N ASN A 696 -33.59 -21.94 6.94
CA ASN A 696 -32.56 -22.70 7.64
C ASN A 696 -31.24 -22.78 6.84
N GLU A 697 -31.16 -22.13 5.66
CA GLU A 697 -29.97 -22.11 4.83
C GLU A 697 -29.04 -20.94 5.21
N ILE A 698 -27.86 -21.28 5.75
CA ILE A 698 -26.88 -20.29 6.22
C ILE A 698 -26.41 -19.34 5.11
N GLN A 699 -26.34 -19.81 3.86
CA GLN A 699 -25.92 -19.00 2.72
C GLN A 699 -26.90 -17.86 2.44
N THR A 700 -28.19 -18.04 2.75
CA THR A 700 -29.18 -16.97 2.66
C THR A 700 -28.94 -15.91 3.73
N VAL A 701 -28.74 -16.33 4.99
CA VAL A 701 -28.50 -15.41 6.11
C VAL A 701 -27.22 -14.59 5.91
N LEU A 702 -26.10 -15.24 5.53
CA LEU A 702 -24.84 -14.53 5.28
C LEU A 702 -24.88 -13.68 4.00
N GLY A 703 -25.67 -14.10 2.99
CA GLY A 703 -25.94 -13.29 1.81
C GLY A 703 -26.66 -11.99 2.16
N GLU A 704 -27.65 -12.05 3.04
CA GLU A 704 -28.43 -10.89 3.49
C GLU A 704 -27.63 -10.00 4.45
N TRP A 705 -26.78 -10.58 5.30
CA TRP A 705 -25.77 -9.82 6.04
C TRP A 705 -24.85 -9.05 5.09
N SER A 706 -24.38 -9.71 4.02
CA SER A 706 -23.51 -9.08 3.03
C SER A 706 -24.24 -8.00 2.19
N GLU A 707 -25.54 -8.20 1.92
CA GLU A 707 -26.38 -7.20 1.25
C GLU A 707 -26.59 -5.96 2.14
N TYR A 708 -26.89 -6.18 3.43
CA TYR A 708 -26.99 -5.12 4.42
C TYR A 708 -25.69 -4.31 4.52
N THR A 709 -24.55 -4.98 4.68
CA THR A 709 -23.25 -4.29 4.80
C THR A 709 -22.89 -3.50 3.55
N TRP A 710 -23.23 -4.04 2.37
CA TRP A 710 -23.00 -3.37 1.10
C TRP A 710 -23.87 -2.11 0.94
N TYR A 711 -25.17 -2.19 1.23
CA TYR A 711 -26.10 -1.06 1.14
C TYR A 711 -25.71 0.10 2.07
N GLU A 712 -25.31 -0.21 3.31
CA GLU A 712 -24.87 0.80 4.26
C GLU A 712 -23.54 1.47 3.84
N SER A 713 -22.62 0.71 3.24
CA SER A 713 -21.35 1.26 2.72
C SER A 713 -21.57 2.22 1.53
N ALA A 714 -22.64 2.05 0.76
CA ALA A 714 -22.94 2.87 -0.41
C ALA A 714 -23.55 4.25 -0.06
N GLN A 715 -24.32 4.37 1.02
CA GLN A 715 -25.05 5.60 1.38
C GLN A 715 -24.17 6.75 1.90
N SER A 716 -22.93 6.47 2.29
CA SER A 716 -22.01 7.41 2.93
C SER A 716 -21.37 8.45 1.97
N LYS A 717 -21.45 8.27 0.64
CA LYS A 717 -20.58 8.94 -0.35
C LYS A 717 -21.12 10.22 -1.08
N GLN A 718 -22.00 11.07 -0.54
CA GLN A 718 -22.56 12.24 -1.31
C GLN A 718 -22.44 13.66 -0.65
N GLY A 719 -21.91 14.67 -1.39
CA GLY A 719 -21.90 16.12 -1.07
C GLY A 719 -21.87 17.10 -2.30
N PRO A 720 -22.20 18.43 -2.19
CA PRO A 720 -22.75 19.24 -3.31
C PRO A 720 -21.90 20.46 -3.85
N VAL A 721 -22.20 20.95 -5.08
CA VAL A 721 -21.54 22.10 -5.81
C VAL A 721 -22.54 23.14 -6.43
N SER A 722 -22.10 24.38 -6.75
CA SER A 722 -22.93 25.59 -7.11
C SER A 722 -22.58 26.30 -8.46
N ASP A 723 -23.48 27.18 -8.97
CA ASP A 723 -23.75 27.62 -10.38
C ASP A 723 -23.41 29.08 -10.84
N LYS A 724 -23.08 29.34 -12.14
CA LYS A 724 -23.27 30.59 -13.00
C LYS A 724 -23.20 30.31 -14.57
N PRO A 725 -23.65 31.19 -15.54
CA PRO A 725 -24.14 30.80 -16.91
C PRO A 725 -23.46 31.32 -18.24
N THR A 726 -23.73 30.67 -19.43
CA THR A 726 -23.05 30.81 -20.81
C THR A 726 -23.92 30.83 -22.14
N LYS A 727 -23.34 30.77 -23.41
CA LYS A 727 -23.93 30.95 -24.82
C LYS A 727 -23.62 29.90 -26.02
N THR A 728 -24.55 29.53 -26.97
CA THR A 728 -24.82 28.22 -27.75
C THR A 728 -24.40 27.95 -29.27
N THR A 729 -24.20 26.66 -29.75
CA THR A 729 -23.71 26.09 -31.10
C THR A 729 -24.13 24.60 -31.42
N GLU A 730 -24.37 24.06 -32.64
CA GLU A 730 -24.93 22.67 -32.92
C GLU A 730 -23.99 21.49 -33.40
N VAL A 731 -24.29 20.18 -33.10
CA VAL A 731 -23.49 18.91 -33.35
C VAL A 731 -24.33 17.63 -33.65
N THR A 732 -23.86 16.67 -34.50
CA THR A 732 -24.56 15.41 -34.91
C THR A 732 -23.67 14.13 -34.84
N VAL A 733 -24.21 12.92 -34.53
CA VAL A 733 -23.46 11.63 -34.34
C VAL A 733 -24.09 10.44 -35.10
N THR A 734 -23.27 9.64 -35.82
CA THR A 734 -23.69 8.51 -36.69
C THR A 734 -22.88 7.21 -36.48
N ALA A 735 -23.38 6.07 -37.00
CA ALA A 735 -22.72 4.76 -37.02
C ALA A 735 -21.99 4.47 -38.36
N PRO A 736 -21.12 3.44 -38.48
CA PRO A 736 -20.33 3.18 -39.70
C PRO A 736 -21.14 2.79 -40.94
N ASP A 737 -22.44 2.51 -40.78
CA ASP A 737 -23.41 2.23 -41.84
C ASP A 737 -24.32 3.44 -42.17
N ASP A 738 -23.89 4.66 -41.81
CA ASP A 738 -24.57 5.95 -42.01
C ASP A 738 -25.91 6.09 -41.27
N ARG A 739 -26.14 5.28 -40.23
CA ARG A 739 -27.34 5.37 -39.37
C ARG A 739 -27.15 6.40 -38.26
N VAL A 740 -28.12 7.32 -38.09
CA VAL A 740 -28.15 8.28 -36.98
C VAL A 740 -28.39 7.57 -35.66
N LEU A 741 -27.55 7.85 -34.65
CA LEU A 741 -27.58 7.22 -33.34
C LEU A 741 -28.37 8.08 -32.33
N VAL A 742 -29.64 7.75 -32.12
CA VAL A 742 -30.60 8.61 -31.40
C VAL A 742 -30.28 8.79 -29.90
N ASP A 743 -29.53 7.87 -29.29
CA ASP A 743 -29.21 7.86 -27.84
C ASP A 743 -27.69 8.08 -27.55
N ALA A 744 -26.94 8.71 -28.47
CA ALA A 744 -25.54 9.06 -28.17
C ALA A 744 -25.50 10.26 -27.21
N ALA A 745 -24.65 10.24 -26.19
CA ALA A 745 -24.40 11.40 -25.33
C ALA A 745 -23.19 12.17 -25.85
N LEU A 746 -23.18 13.48 -25.60
CA LEU A 746 -22.13 14.37 -26.06
C LEU A 746 -21.55 15.13 -24.86
N SER A 747 -20.30 14.83 -24.50
CA SER A 747 -19.57 15.59 -23.49
C SER A 747 -18.61 16.56 -24.16
N VAL A 748 -18.42 17.73 -23.55
CA VAL A 748 -17.56 18.77 -24.10
C VAL A 748 -16.64 19.29 -23.03
N SER A 749 -15.34 19.30 -23.29
CA SER A 749 -14.33 19.90 -22.43
C SER A 749 -13.56 20.99 -23.14
N THR A 750 -12.94 21.89 -22.38
CA THR A 750 -12.20 23.04 -22.88
C THR A 750 -10.79 23.07 -22.32
N GLU A 751 -9.83 23.56 -23.11
CA GLU A 751 -8.42 23.69 -22.67
C GLU A 751 -8.20 24.88 -21.70
N SER A 752 -9.25 25.63 -21.39
CA SER A 752 -9.26 26.73 -20.41
C SER A 752 -10.54 26.64 -19.58
N ASP A 753 -10.55 27.16 -18.35
CA ASP A 753 -11.75 27.33 -17.51
C ASP A 753 -12.75 28.31 -18.17
N ALA A 754 -13.44 27.82 -19.19
CA ALA A 754 -14.48 28.54 -19.92
C ALA A 754 -15.78 27.79 -19.72
N ASP A 755 -16.81 28.46 -19.21
CA ASP A 755 -18.10 27.81 -18.98
C ASP A 755 -18.67 27.28 -20.31
N VAL A 756 -18.97 25.98 -20.38
CA VAL A 756 -19.61 25.36 -21.55
C VAL A 756 -20.91 24.70 -21.16
N THR A 757 -21.98 24.86 -21.95
CA THR A 757 -23.22 24.09 -21.76
C THR A 757 -23.59 23.30 -23.00
N VAL A 758 -24.21 22.13 -22.84
CA VAL A 758 -24.72 21.35 -23.97
C VAL A 758 -26.23 21.26 -23.80
N ALA A 759 -26.99 21.81 -24.76
CA ALA A 759 -28.42 21.60 -24.82
C ALA A 759 -28.65 20.25 -25.53
N ASP A 760 -29.08 19.28 -24.73
CA ASP A 760 -29.58 18.00 -25.22
C ASP A 760 -31.00 18.22 -25.75
N THR A 761 -31.19 17.99 -27.05
CA THR A 761 -32.52 17.91 -27.63
C THR A 761 -32.85 16.44 -27.75
N ASP A 762 -34.04 16.04 -27.29
CA ASP A 762 -34.58 14.67 -27.43
C ASP A 762 -34.62 14.17 -28.90
N GLU A 763 -34.26 15.02 -29.86
CA GLU A 763 -33.95 14.71 -31.26
C GLU A 763 -32.62 15.41 -31.66
N GLN A 764 -31.65 14.66 -32.22
CA GLN A 764 -30.42 15.25 -32.81
C GLN A 764 -30.78 16.36 -33.83
N PRO A 765 -30.00 17.46 -33.93
CA PRO A 765 -28.63 17.68 -33.42
C PRO A 765 -28.52 18.42 -32.06
N TRP A 766 -27.49 18.10 -31.26
CA TRP A 766 -27.15 18.72 -29.96
C TRP A 766 -26.68 20.15 -30.08
N CYS A 767 -26.85 20.99 -29.04
CA CYS A 767 -26.40 22.39 -29.05
C CYS A 767 -25.37 22.74 -27.94
N VAL A 768 -24.06 22.69 -28.23
CA VAL A 768 -22.90 23.12 -27.41
C VAL A 768 -22.65 24.63 -27.36
N THR A 769 -22.49 25.17 -26.18
CA THR A 769 -22.49 26.58 -25.82
C THR A 769 -21.16 26.98 -25.21
N ALA A 770 -20.32 27.77 -25.88
CA ALA A 770 -19.05 28.23 -25.32
C ALA A 770 -18.66 29.66 -25.76
N PRO A 771 -17.76 30.34 -25.01
CA PRO A 771 -17.23 31.65 -25.40
C PRO A 771 -16.52 31.64 -26.76
N HIS A 772 -16.54 32.77 -27.45
CA HIS A 772 -15.90 32.89 -28.76
C HIS A 772 -14.38 32.71 -28.66
N GLY A 773 -13.81 31.78 -29.45
CA GLY A 773 -12.39 31.47 -29.45
C GLY A 773 -11.99 30.32 -28.53
N THR A 774 -12.93 29.73 -27.80
CA THR A 774 -12.70 28.54 -26.96
C THR A 774 -12.43 27.32 -27.84
N VAL A 775 -11.40 26.54 -27.49
CA VAL A 775 -11.13 25.22 -28.08
C VAL A 775 -11.97 24.20 -27.33
N LEU A 776 -12.86 23.53 -28.05
CA LEU A 776 -13.74 22.49 -27.53
C LEU A 776 -13.23 21.13 -27.98
N ALA A 777 -13.09 20.21 -27.03
CA ALA A 777 -12.99 18.79 -27.29
C ALA A 777 -14.38 18.18 -27.09
N ILE A 778 -15.06 17.80 -28.17
CA ILE A 778 -16.31 17.06 -28.12
C ILE A 778 -15.97 15.58 -28.07
N THR A 779 -16.50 14.89 -27.06
CA THR A 779 -16.52 13.43 -27.01
C THR A 779 -17.95 12.95 -27.19
N ALA A 780 -18.20 12.20 -28.27
CA ALA A 780 -19.45 11.48 -28.46
C ALA A 780 -19.30 10.09 -27.84
N THR A 781 -20.24 9.73 -26.98
CA THR A 781 -20.33 8.43 -26.32
C THR A 781 -21.66 7.78 -26.70
N HIS A 782 -21.67 6.48 -26.98
CA HIS A 782 -22.91 5.74 -27.19
C HIS A 782 -22.82 4.42 -26.41
N PRO A 783 -23.92 3.95 -25.79
CA PRO A 783 -23.90 2.75 -24.94
C PRO A 783 -23.24 1.53 -25.62
N ASP A 784 -23.54 1.33 -26.90
CA ASP A 784 -23.11 0.17 -27.67
C ASP A 784 -21.83 0.38 -28.55
N PHE A 785 -21.24 1.59 -28.58
CA PHE A 785 -20.09 1.93 -29.45
C PHE A 785 -18.97 2.65 -28.68
N ALA A 786 -17.72 2.48 -29.08
CA ALA A 786 -16.55 3.15 -28.54
C ALA A 786 -16.66 4.67 -28.71
N SER A 787 -16.33 5.40 -27.65
CA SER A 787 -16.37 6.86 -27.61
C SER A 787 -15.40 7.46 -28.62
N GLU A 788 -15.84 8.47 -29.36
CA GLU A 788 -15.00 9.21 -30.29
C GLU A 788 -14.83 10.65 -29.80
N ASN A 789 -13.59 11.13 -29.78
CA ASN A 789 -13.24 12.48 -29.36
C ASN A 789 -12.67 13.29 -30.53
N GLN A 790 -13.25 14.46 -30.77
CA GLN A 790 -12.82 15.38 -31.81
C GLN A 790 -12.67 16.81 -31.26
N ARG A 791 -11.56 17.47 -31.60
CA ARG A 791 -11.27 18.85 -31.19
C ARG A 791 -11.60 19.85 -32.30
N PHE A 792 -12.23 20.96 -31.94
CA PHE A 792 -12.51 22.09 -32.84
C PHE A 792 -12.57 23.41 -32.07
N THR A 793 -12.38 24.53 -32.75
CA THR A 793 -12.38 25.87 -32.12
C THR A 793 -13.65 26.63 -32.48
N VAL A 794 -14.30 27.25 -31.48
CA VAL A 794 -15.54 28.02 -31.67
C VAL A 794 -15.25 29.28 -32.47
N GLY A 795 -15.55 29.23 -33.76
CA GLY A 795 -15.37 30.32 -34.72
C GLY A 795 -16.48 31.38 -34.69
N LYS A 796 -16.35 32.42 -35.54
CA LYS A 796 -17.38 33.48 -35.71
C LYS A 796 -18.62 33.05 -36.49
N THR A 797 -18.60 31.87 -37.09
CA THR A 797 -19.63 31.34 -37.99
C THR A 797 -19.99 29.93 -37.56
N GLU A 798 -21.29 29.61 -37.59
CA GLU A 798 -21.82 28.28 -37.28
C GLU A 798 -21.11 27.20 -38.12
N THR A 799 -20.56 26.20 -37.43
CA THR A 799 -19.97 24.99 -38.01
C THR A 799 -20.62 23.77 -37.35
N SER A 800 -21.06 22.80 -38.16
CA SER A 800 -21.70 21.56 -37.70
C SER A 800 -20.74 20.37 -37.89
N PRO A 801 -20.00 19.92 -36.85
CA PRO A 801 -19.16 18.73 -36.93
C PRO A 801 -19.99 17.42 -36.90
N GLU A 802 -19.48 16.38 -37.54
CA GLU A 802 -20.08 15.03 -37.63
C GLU A 802 -19.08 13.98 -37.06
N LEU A 803 -19.53 13.14 -36.12
CA LEU A 803 -18.75 12.07 -35.47
C LEU A 803 -19.29 10.67 -35.85
N ILE A 804 -18.40 9.69 -36.10
CA ILE A 804 -18.71 8.31 -36.52
C ILE A 804 -18.17 7.28 -35.52
N LEU A 805 -19.05 6.66 -34.72
CA LEU A 805 -18.65 5.74 -33.64
C LEU A 805 -18.38 4.29 -34.13
N THR A 806 -17.40 3.58 -33.53
CA THR A 806 -17.05 2.18 -33.85
C THR A 806 -17.50 1.20 -32.77
N PRO A 807 -17.83 -0.08 -33.05
CA PRO A 807 -18.31 -1.01 -32.02
C PRO A 807 -17.31 -1.21 -30.88
N ARG A 808 -17.80 -1.24 -29.64
CA ARG A 808 -16.95 -1.34 -28.43
C ARG A 808 -16.25 -2.70 -28.38
N ALA A 809 -14.94 -2.72 -28.09
CA ALA A 809 -14.19 -3.97 -27.92
C ALA A 809 -14.75 -4.77 -26.73
N THR A 810 -14.98 -6.08 -26.90
CA THR A 810 -15.45 -6.99 -25.85
C THR A 810 -14.35 -7.95 -25.40
N PRO A 811 -14.41 -8.47 -24.15
CA PRO A 811 -13.45 -9.46 -23.65
C PRO A 811 -13.40 -10.73 -24.50
N ASP A 812 -12.23 -11.38 -24.53
CA ASP A 812 -12.00 -12.60 -25.32
C ASP A 812 -13.04 -13.70 -25.01
N GLY A 813 -13.74 -14.16 -26.05
CA GLY A 813 -14.80 -15.16 -25.93
C GLY A 813 -16.21 -14.60 -25.68
N VAL A 814 -16.38 -13.27 -25.67
CA VAL A 814 -17.67 -12.58 -25.70
C VAL A 814 -17.78 -11.74 -26.96
N THR A 815 -18.91 -11.85 -27.68
CA THR A 815 -19.16 -11.08 -28.90
C THR A 815 -20.55 -10.45 -28.88
N ILE A 816 -20.65 -9.20 -29.35
CA ILE A 816 -21.93 -8.51 -29.57
C ILE A 816 -22.45 -8.92 -30.94
N VAL A 817 -23.65 -9.51 -30.98
CA VAL A 817 -24.28 -10.00 -32.21
C VAL A 817 -25.51 -9.14 -32.50
N ALA A 818 -25.59 -8.62 -33.72
CA ALA A 818 -26.70 -7.77 -34.13
C ALA A 818 -28.04 -8.50 -34.00
N ALA A 819 -28.95 -7.93 -33.22
CA ALA A 819 -30.31 -8.45 -33.03
C ALA A 819 -31.32 -7.31 -33.14
N ASN A 820 -32.31 -7.45 -34.03
CA ASN A 820 -33.35 -6.44 -34.26
C ASN A 820 -34.52 -6.68 -33.28
N HIS A 821 -34.32 -6.36 -32.01
CA HIS A 821 -35.41 -6.38 -31.03
C HIS A 821 -36.02 -4.97 -30.89
N ASP A 822 -37.34 -4.86 -30.99
CA ASP A 822 -38.09 -3.62 -30.74
C ASP A 822 -38.17 -3.26 -29.23
N ASP A 823 -37.78 -4.20 -28.36
CA ASP A 823 -37.91 -4.12 -26.90
C ASP A 823 -36.55 -3.77 -26.26
N ARG A 824 -36.39 -2.51 -25.83
CA ARG A 824 -35.15 -1.93 -25.29
C ARG A 824 -34.77 -2.45 -23.90
N ASP A 825 -35.69 -3.14 -23.24
CA ASP A 825 -35.54 -3.62 -21.86
C ASP A 825 -35.09 -5.09 -21.79
N ARG A 826 -34.64 -5.68 -22.91
CA ARG A 826 -34.31 -7.11 -22.97
C ARG A 826 -32.98 -7.36 -23.68
N CYS A 827 -32.08 -8.06 -23.00
CA CYS A 827 -30.86 -8.60 -23.58
C CYS A 827 -30.92 -10.14 -23.56
N VAL A 828 -30.65 -10.78 -24.70
CA VAL A 828 -30.54 -12.26 -24.78
C VAL A 828 -29.08 -12.67 -24.70
N LEU A 829 -28.76 -13.54 -23.74
CA LEU A 829 -27.46 -14.21 -23.66
C LEU A 829 -27.54 -15.57 -24.36
N ASN A 830 -26.64 -15.80 -25.31
CA ASN A 830 -26.47 -17.07 -26.00
C ASN A 830 -25.16 -17.74 -25.50
N VAL A 831 -25.27 -18.88 -24.81
CA VAL A 831 -24.09 -19.64 -24.34
C VAL A 831 -23.83 -20.80 -25.28
N VAL A 832 -22.61 -20.87 -25.80
CA VAL A 832 -22.15 -21.92 -26.72
C VAL A 832 -20.83 -22.53 -26.26
N ASP A 833 -20.50 -23.72 -26.74
CA ASP A 833 -19.19 -24.35 -26.56
C ASP A 833 -18.19 -23.92 -27.64
N GLY A 834 -16.96 -24.47 -27.59
CA GLY A 834 -15.89 -24.15 -28.55
C GLY A 834 -16.22 -24.47 -30.02
N ASP A 835 -17.19 -25.34 -30.28
CA ASP A 835 -17.69 -25.71 -31.61
C ASP A 835 -18.95 -24.89 -32.02
N ALA A 836 -19.29 -23.86 -31.23
CA ALA A 836 -20.49 -23.04 -31.38
C ALA A 836 -21.82 -23.81 -31.23
N SER A 837 -21.82 -24.95 -30.53
CA SER A 837 -23.04 -25.67 -30.19
C SER A 837 -23.67 -25.11 -28.90
N PRO A 838 -25.02 -25.06 -28.77
CA PRO A 838 -25.66 -24.44 -27.60
C PRO A 838 -25.47 -25.24 -26.31
N VAL A 839 -25.18 -24.54 -25.21
CA VAL A 839 -24.95 -25.16 -23.88
C VAL A 839 -26.14 -24.92 -22.96
N GLY A 840 -26.98 -25.95 -22.78
CA GLY A 840 -28.14 -25.90 -21.90
C GLY A 840 -27.82 -26.26 -20.44
N GLY A 841 -28.47 -25.57 -19.50
CA GLY A 841 -28.29 -25.78 -18.06
C GLY A 841 -27.09 -25.05 -17.43
N ALA A 842 -26.42 -24.17 -18.18
CA ALA A 842 -25.35 -23.33 -17.65
C ALA A 842 -25.92 -22.33 -16.63
N ALA A 843 -25.29 -22.26 -15.45
CA ALA A 843 -25.60 -21.26 -14.45
C ALA A 843 -24.97 -19.92 -14.87
N ILE A 844 -25.77 -18.87 -14.87
CA ILE A 844 -25.34 -17.53 -15.25
C ILE A 844 -25.65 -16.61 -14.08
N SER A 845 -24.65 -15.87 -13.64
CA SER A 845 -24.83 -14.71 -12.77
C SER A 845 -24.50 -13.47 -13.58
N VAL A 846 -25.37 -12.46 -13.47
CA VAL A 846 -25.16 -11.13 -14.02
C VAL A 846 -25.21 -10.16 -12.86
N THR A 847 -24.12 -9.45 -12.61
CA THR A 847 -23.94 -8.58 -11.45
C THR A 847 -23.54 -7.19 -11.93
N SER A 848 -24.43 -6.22 -11.83
CA SER A 848 -24.07 -4.80 -11.90
C SER A 848 -23.55 -4.34 -10.53
N THR A 849 -23.18 -3.07 -10.45
CA THR A 849 -22.89 -2.36 -9.19
C THR A 849 -24.05 -2.42 -8.21
N GLU A 850 -25.32 -2.36 -8.64
CA GLU A 850 -26.48 -2.24 -7.74
C GLU A 850 -27.41 -3.46 -7.72
N THR A 851 -27.20 -4.43 -8.60
CA THR A 851 -28.20 -5.46 -8.89
C THR A 851 -27.56 -6.76 -9.37
N ALA A 852 -28.04 -7.89 -8.86
CA ALA A 852 -27.58 -9.22 -9.23
C ALA A 852 -28.75 -10.11 -9.69
N GLY A 853 -28.57 -10.82 -10.80
CA GLY A 853 -29.54 -11.77 -11.32
C GLY A 853 -28.92 -13.13 -11.55
N PHE A 854 -29.62 -14.16 -11.09
CA PHE A 854 -29.23 -15.54 -11.32
C PHE A 854 -30.17 -16.21 -12.31
N PHE A 855 -29.56 -16.78 -13.33
CA PHE A 855 -30.24 -17.33 -14.48
C PHE A 855 -29.67 -18.71 -14.81
N ARG A 856 -30.45 -19.51 -15.54
CA ARG A 856 -29.98 -20.76 -16.14
C ARG A 856 -30.35 -20.79 -17.60
N THR A 857 -29.42 -21.23 -18.45
CA THR A 857 -29.72 -21.42 -19.87
C THR A 857 -30.75 -22.53 -20.06
N GLN A 858 -31.68 -22.30 -20.99
CA GLN A 858 -32.60 -23.34 -21.44
C GLN A 858 -31.87 -24.38 -22.30
N SER A 859 -32.55 -25.44 -22.73
CA SER A 859 -31.96 -26.51 -23.54
C SER A 859 -31.39 -26.05 -24.89
N ASP A 860 -31.76 -24.84 -25.35
CA ASP A 860 -31.24 -24.20 -26.56
C ASP A 860 -30.08 -23.23 -26.29
N GLY A 861 -29.53 -23.23 -25.08
CA GLY A 861 -28.37 -22.41 -24.68
C GLY A 861 -28.68 -20.94 -24.39
N ARG A 862 -29.96 -20.55 -24.34
CA ARG A 862 -30.37 -19.14 -24.21
C ARG A 862 -30.90 -18.80 -22.84
N VAL A 863 -30.69 -17.55 -22.45
CA VAL A 863 -31.43 -16.90 -21.37
C VAL A 863 -31.70 -15.44 -21.68
N THR A 864 -32.86 -14.93 -21.26
CA THR A 864 -33.21 -13.51 -21.43
C THR A 864 -33.12 -12.80 -20.10
N ILE A 865 -32.50 -11.62 -20.11
CA ILE A 865 -32.26 -10.77 -18.96
C ILE A 865 -32.97 -9.45 -19.21
N SER A 866 -33.66 -8.93 -18.19
CA SER A 866 -34.26 -7.59 -18.25
C SER A 866 -33.16 -6.56 -17.99
N ARG A 867 -33.05 -5.56 -18.86
CA ARG A 867 -31.99 -4.56 -18.75
C ARG A 867 -32.29 -3.52 -17.67
N ALA A 868 -33.54 -3.17 -17.43
CA ALA A 868 -33.97 -2.30 -16.33
C ALA A 868 -33.65 -2.89 -14.94
N GLN A 869 -33.21 -4.15 -14.88
CA GLN A 869 -32.63 -4.74 -13.67
C GLN A 869 -31.12 -4.50 -13.55
N PHE A 870 -30.44 -3.95 -14.57
CA PHE A 870 -28.98 -3.80 -14.63
C PHE A 870 -28.60 -2.57 -15.47
N ASP A 871 -28.63 -1.39 -14.86
CA ASP A 871 -28.39 -0.11 -15.54
C ASP A 871 -26.89 0.21 -15.74
N ASP A 872 -25.99 -0.51 -15.06
CA ASP A 872 -24.53 -0.32 -15.05
C ASP A 872 -23.75 -1.46 -15.76
N PRO A 873 -22.43 -1.31 -16.01
CA PRO A 873 -21.59 -2.40 -16.51
C PRO A 873 -21.73 -3.65 -15.63
N VAL A 874 -22.14 -4.76 -16.24
CA VAL A 874 -22.37 -6.01 -15.53
C VAL A 874 -21.17 -6.93 -15.65
N ARG A 875 -20.84 -7.60 -14.56
CA ARG A 875 -20.05 -8.82 -14.57
C ARG A 875 -20.97 -9.99 -14.86
N ILE A 876 -20.74 -10.65 -15.99
CA ILE A 876 -21.44 -11.88 -16.37
C ILE A 876 -20.49 -13.03 -16.11
N ALA A 877 -20.82 -13.89 -15.14
CA ALA A 877 -20.15 -15.17 -14.94
C ALA A 877 -21.06 -16.32 -15.37
N VAL A 878 -20.57 -17.12 -16.31
CA VAL A 878 -21.25 -18.30 -16.84
C VAL A 878 -20.46 -19.54 -16.43
N ARG A 879 -21.13 -20.50 -15.80
CA ARG A 879 -20.55 -21.77 -15.35
C ARG A 879 -21.37 -22.96 -15.83
N HIS A 880 -20.70 -23.92 -16.44
CA HIS A 880 -21.29 -25.23 -16.74
C HIS A 880 -20.36 -26.34 -16.27
N VAL A 881 -20.91 -27.33 -15.55
CA VAL A 881 -20.15 -28.38 -14.86
C VAL A 881 -19.22 -29.20 -15.79
N ASP A 882 -19.60 -29.35 -17.06
CA ASP A 882 -18.87 -30.19 -18.03
C ASP A 882 -18.10 -29.42 -19.12
N VAL A 883 -18.25 -28.09 -19.19
CA VAL A 883 -17.76 -27.25 -20.32
C VAL A 883 -16.90 -26.08 -19.82
N GLY A 884 -16.93 -25.73 -18.52
CA GLY A 884 -16.04 -24.74 -17.92
C GLY A 884 -16.73 -23.44 -17.50
N ILE A 885 -15.91 -22.44 -17.18
CA ILE A 885 -16.33 -21.14 -16.64
C ILE A 885 -15.83 -20.01 -17.53
N ARG A 886 -16.64 -18.96 -17.70
CA ARG A 886 -16.22 -17.71 -18.33
C ARG A 886 -16.82 -16.52 -17.60
N VAL A 887 -15.99 -15.52 -17.36
CA VAL A 887 -16.35 -14.28 -16.67
C VAL A 887 -16.00 -13.11 -17.57
N ALA A 888 -16.92 -12.17 -17.73
CA ALA A 888 -16.70 -10.97 -18.53
C ALA A 888 -17.38 -9.77 -17.89
N ASN A 889 -16.70 -8.62 -17.87
CA ASN A 889 -17.27 -7.36 -17.42
C ASN A 889 -17.62 -6.53 -18.66
N LEU A 890 -18.91 -6.24 -18.84
CA LEU A 890 -19.40 -5.43 -19.95
C LEU A 890 -20.76 -4.80 -19.64
N ALA A 891 -21.09 -3.68 -20.26
CA ALA A 891 -22.47 -3.17 -20.24
C ALA A 891 -23.37 -4.07 -21.11
N LEU A 892 -24.58 -4.37 -20.63
CA LEU A 892 -25.56 -5.11 -21.44
C LEU A 892 -25.93 -4.27 -22.66
N PRO A 893 -25.83 -4.79 -23.89
CA PRO A 893 -26.19 -4.05 -25.10
C PRO A 893 -27.69 -3.72 -25.14
N THR A 894 -28.03 -2.61 -25.81
CA THR A 894 -29.41 -2.08 -25.82
C THR A 894 -30.24 -2.65 -26.97
N HIS A 895 -29.59 -2.88 -28.11
CA HIS A 895 -30.19 -3.32 -29.36
C HIS A 895 -29.42 -4.48 -30.00
N SER A 896 -28.73 -5.29 -29.19
CA SER A 896 -27.95 -6.44 -29.66
C SER A 896 -27.99 -7.54 -28.62
N ASP A 897 -27.70 -8.76 -29.06
CA ASP A 897 -27.60 -9.92 -28.17
C ASP A 897 -26.12 -10.19 -27.85
N LEU A 898 -25.86 -10.85 -26.72
CA LEU A 898 -24.52 -11.29 -26.34
C LEU A 898 -24.36 -12.77 -26.64
N GLN A 899 -23.22 -13.14 -27.24
CA GLN A 899 -22.81 -14.53 -27.36
C GLN A 899 -21.56 -14.78 -26.51
N ILE A 900 -21.64 -15.79 -25.63
CA ILE A 900 -20.58 -16.20 -24.70
C ILE A 900 -20.14 -17.62 -25.06
N THR A 901 -18.87 -17.78 -25.39
CA THR A 901 -18.29 -19.08 -25.77
C THR A 901 -17.53 -19.67 -24.59
N LEU A 902 -17.94 -20.81 -24.02
CA LEU A 902 -17.22 -21.50 -22.94
C LEU A 902 -16.03 -22.31 -23.49
N PRO A 903 -14.88 -22.33 -22.80
CA PRO A 903 -13.71 -23.09 -23.23
C PRO A 903 -13.79 -24.57 -22.83
N ASP A 904 -13.79 -25.51 -23.78
CA ASP A 904 -13.88 -26.95 -23.50
C ASP A 904 -12.81 -27.45 -22.50
N GLU A 905 -13.22 -27.82 -21.28
CA GLU A 905 -12.31 -28.43 -20.28
C GLU A 905 -11.90 -29.88 -20.62
N ARG A 906 -12.47 -30.48 -21.67
CA ARG A 906 -12.18 -31.87 -22.09
C ARG A 906 -10.84 -32.08 -22.81
N TYR A 907 -9.93 -31.11 -22.81
CA TYR A 907 -8.65 -31.24 -23.51
C TYR A 907 -7.42 -30.79 -22.69
N LYS A 908 -7.25 -31.29 -21.45
CA LYS A 908 -5.94 -31.22 -20.75
C LYS A 908 -5.48 -32.50 -20.02
N SER A 909 -6.10 -33.67 -20.26
CA SER A 909 -5.67 -34.94 -19.61
C SER A 909 -5.21 -36.07 -20.55
N ARG A 910 -5.04 -35.84 -21.86
CA ARG A 910 -4.49 -36.83 -22.80
C ARG A 910 -3.71 -36.17 -23.93
N ASP A 911 -2.39 -36.11 -23.81
CA ASP A 911 -1.41 -36.46 -24.86
C ASP A 911 -0.02 -35.93 -24.51
N HIS A 912 0.72 -36.66 -23.66
CA HIS A 912 2.19 -36.61 -23.63
C HIS A 912 2.80 -37.97 -23.25
N ARG A 913 2.19 -39.05 -23.77
CA ARG A 913 2.81 -40.38 -23.88
C ARG A 913 2.47 -40.95 -25.24
N ASP A 914 3.26 -40.57 -26.22
CA ASP A 914 3.75 -41.44 -27.30
C ASP A 914 4.29 -40.55 -28.42
N HIS A 915 5.61 -40.36 -28.49
CA HIS A 915 6.39 -40.23 -29.73
C HIS A 915 7.90 -40.27 -29.42
N ILE A 916 8.36 -41.42 -28.91
CA ILE A 916 9.74 -41.86 -29.10
C ILE A 916 9.68 -43.29 -29.66
N SER A 917 9.78 -43.43 -30.99
CA SER A 917 10.28 -44.60 -31.72
C SER A 917 9.76 -44.60 -33.17
N ASN A 918 10.54 -44.05 -34.11
CA ASN A 918 11.21 -44.82 -35.17
C ASN A 918 11.71 -43.93 -36.32
N LYS A 919 13.03 -43.97 -36.49
CA LYS A 919 13.80 -44.07 -37.75
C LYS A 919 13.74 -42.94 -38.78
N GLY A 920 14.94 -42.42 -39.05
CA GLY A 920 15.30 -41.71 -40.28
C GLY A 920 16.59 -40.95 -40.11
#